data_AF-A0A0S3NTC9-F1
#
_entry.id   AF-A0A0S3NTC9-F1
#
_cell.length_a   1.000
_cell.length_b   1.000
_cell.length_c   1.000
_cell.angle_alpha   90.00
_cell.angle_beta   90.00
_cell.angle_gamma   90.00
#
_symmetry.space_group_name_H-M   'P 1'
#
loop_
_entity.id
_entity.type
_entity.pdbx_description
1 polymer ?
#
loop_
_entity_poly.entity_id
_entity_poly.type
_entity_poly.pdbx_seq_one_letter_code
_entity_poly.pdbx_strand_id
1 'polypeptide(L)'
;AHLWQKIHESIVMDLCQVFDQELDALEIETVQKETIHPRKSYKMNSSCADILLFASYKWNVSRPSLLADSKDVMDSTTTQKYWIDIQLRWGDYDSHDIERYARAKFLDYTTDNMSIYPSPTGVLIAIDLAYNLHSAYGNWFPGSKPLIQQAMAKIMKANPALYVLRERIRKGLQLYSSEPTEPYLSSQNYGELFSNQIIWFVDDTNVYRVTIHKTFEGNLTTKPINGAIFIFNPRTGQLFLKIIHTSVWAGQKRLGQLAKWKTAEEVAALIRSLPVEEQPKQIIVTRKGMLDPLEVHLLDFPNIVIKGSELQLPFQACLKVEKFGDLILKATEPQMVLFNLYDDWLKTISSYTAFSRLILILRALHVNNDRAKVILKPDKTTVTEPHHIWPTLTDEEWIKVEGQLKDLILADYGKKNNVNVASLTQSEIRDIILGMEISAPSQQRQQIAEIEKQTKEQSQLTATQTRTVNKHGDEIITSTTSNYETQTFSSKTEWRVRAISAANLHLRTNHIYVSSDDIKETGYTYILPKNVLKKFICISDLRAQIAGYLYGVSPPDNPQVKEIRCIVMVPQWGTHQTVHLPSQLPQHEYLKEMEPLGWIHTQPNESPQLSPQDVTTHAKIMADNPSWDGEKTIIITCSFTPGSCTLTAYKLTPSGYEWGRQNTDKGNNPKGYLPSHYERVQMLLSDRFLGFFMVPAQSSWNYNFMGVRHDPNMKYELQLANPKEFYHEVHRPSHFLNFALLQEGEVYSADREDLYA
;
A
#
# COMPACT_ATOMS: atom_id res chain seq x y z
N ALA A 1 2.06 -23.05 15.77
CA ALA A 1 0.64 -22.79 16.03
C ALA A 1 -0.08 -23.87 16.86
N HIS A 2 0.66 -24.65 17.66
CA HIS A 2 0.13 -25.46 18.78
C HIS A 2 -1.19 -26.23 18.53
N LEU A 3 -1.39 -26.80 17.34
CA LEU A 3 -2.70 -27.35 16.94
C LEU A 3 -3.22 -28.45 17.88
N TRP A 4 -2.34 -29.28 18.43
CA TRP A 4 -2.69 -30.31 19.41
C TRP A 4 -3.37 -29.73 20.67
N GLN A 5 -2.77 -28.69 21.25
CA GLN A 5 -3.36 -27.98 22.41
C GLN A 5 -4.70 -27.37 22.05
N LYS A 6 -4.81 -26.75 20.86
CA LYS A 6 -6.05 -26.13 20.40
C LYS A 6 -7.18 -27.12 20.14
N ILE A 7 -6.87 -28.31 19.64
CA ILE A 7 -7.87 -29.38 19.48
C ILE A 7 -8.39 -29.82 20.84
N HIS A 8 -7.49 -30.05 21.82
CA HIS A 8 -7.90 -30.44 23.17
C HIS A 8 -8.80 -29.37 23.81
N GLU A 9 -8.33 -28.12 23.82
CA GLU A 9 -9.08 -26.99 24.38
C GLU A 9 -10.44 -26.79 23.69
N SER A 10 -10.50 -26.87 22.36
CA SER A 10 -11.73 -26.68 21.60
C SER A 10 -12.77 -27.76 21.92
N ILE A 11 -12.36 -29.02 22.07
CA ILE A 11 -13.26 -30.12 22.41
C ILE A 11 -13.73 -30.03 23.87
N VAL A 12 -12.86 -29.63 24.79
CA VAL A 12 -13.23 -29.35 26.19
C VAL A 12 -14.31 -28.26 26.23
N MET A 13 -14.09 -27.15 25.51
CA MET A 13 -15.06 -26.04 25.46
C MET A 13 -16.40 -26.45 24.84
N ASP A 14 -16.39 -27.22 23.75
CA ASP A 14 -17.62 -27.72 23.11
C ASP A 14 -18.43 -28.60 24.08
N LEU A 15 -17.76 -29.50 24.82
CA LEU A 15 -18.44 -30.33 25.82
C LEU A 15 -18.97 -29.50 27.00
N CYS A 16 -18.23 -28.51 27.48
CA CYS A 16 -18.74 -27.58 28.50
C CYS A 16 -20.06 -26.94 28.04
N GLN A 17 -20.13 -26.43 26.80
CA GLN A 17 -21.34 -25.82 26.26
C GLN A 17 -22.50 -26.82 26.13
N VAL A 18 -22.22 -28.06 25.77
CA VAL A 18 -23.26 -29.11 25.71
C VAL A 18 -23.83 -29.41 27.10
N PHE A 19 -22.98 -29.55 28.12
CA PHE A 19 -23.46 -29.80 29.48
C PHE A 19 -24.17 -28.59 30.09
N ASP A 20 -23.76 -27.37 29.74
CA ASP A 20 -24.42 -26.12 30.18
C ASP A 20 -25.85 -25.98 29.61
N GLN A 21 -26.14 -26.58 28.45
CA GLN A 21 -27.49 -26.62 27.87
C GLN A 21 -28.40 -27.66 28.53
N GLU A 22 -27.84 -28.62 29.27
CA GLU A 22 -28.55 -29.78 29.83
C GLU A 22 -28.54 -29.79 31.36
N LEU A 23 -28.35 -28.62 31.99
CA LEU A 23 -28.26 -28.48 33.46
C LEU A 23 -29.49 -29.06 34.17
N ASP A 24 -30.68 -28.64 33.75
CA ASP A 24 -31.95 -29.04 34.38
C ASP A 24 -32.26 -30.52 34.16
N ALA A 25 -32.06 -31.02 32.92
CA ALA A 25 -32.42 -32.38 32.54
C ALA A 25 -31.52 -33.44 33.22
N LEU A 26 -30.27 -33.08 33.50
CA LEU A 26 -29.28 -33.95 34.14
C LEU A 26 -29.08 -33.67 35.63
N GLU A 27 -29.86 -32.75 36.22
CA GLU A 27 -29.76 -32.35 37.62
C GLU A 27 -28.37 -31.82 38.00
N ILE A 28 -27.71 -31.08 37.10
CA ILE A 28 -26.39 -30.48 37.30
C ILE A 28 -26.56 -29.10 37.94
N GLU A 29 -25.86 -28.85 39.04
CA GLU A 29 -25.80 -27.53 39.70
C GLU A 29 -24.92 -26.55 38.93
N THR A 30 -23.71 -26.99 38.55
CA THR A 30 -22.77 -26.16 37.80
C THR A 30 -21.80 -27.02 37.00
N VAL A 31 -21.41 -26.51 35.83
CA VAL A 31 -20.39 -27.06 34.93
C VAL A 31 -19.14 -26.20 35.05
N GLN A 32 -18.09 -26.73 35.66
CA GLN A 32 -16.83 -26.02 35.84
C GLN A 32 -15.78 -26.55 34.87
N LYS A 33 -15.27 -25.69 33.99
CA LYS A 33 -14.04 -25.98 33.25
C LYS A 33 -12.84 -25.79 34.16
N GLU A 34 -12.01 -26.82 34.29
CA GLU A 34 -10.81 -26.76 35.12
C GLU A 34 -9.70 -25.92 34.48
N THR A 35 -8.80 -25.41 35.32
CA THR A 35 -7.61 -24.70 34.84
C THR A 35 -6.59 -25.73 34.35
N ILE A 36 -6.58 -25.96 33.04
CA ILE A 36 -5.75 -26.99 32.41
C ILE A 36 -4.29 -26.52 32.32
N HIS A 37 -3.35 -27.35 32.78
CA HIS A 37 -1.92 -27.07 32.60
C HIS A 37 -1.58 -27.02 31.10
N PRO A 38 -0.78 -26.03 30.60
CA PRO A 38 -0.57 -25.81 29.16
C PRO A 38 -0.03 -27.02 28.36
N ARG A 39 0.58 -27.99 29.06
CA ARG A 39 1.16 -29.19 28.44
C ARG A 39 0.34 -30.47 28.67
N LYS A 40 -0.78 -30.39 29.38
CA LYS A 40 -1.61 -31.55 29.77
C LYS A 40 -2.08 -32.33 28.54
N SER A 41 -2.51 -31.63 27.50
CA SER A 41 -3.06 -32.22 26.27
C SER A 41 -2.15 -33.28 25.63
N TYR A 42 -0.82 -33.18 25.81
CA TYR A 42 0.17 -34.11 25.24
C TYR A 42 1.02 -34.80 26.33
N LYS A 43 0.58 -34.78 27.58
CA LYS A 43 1.21 -35.51 28.68
C LYS A 43 0.60 -36.91 28.77
N MET A 44 1.32 -37.91 28.27
CA MET A 44 0.79 -39.27 28.08
C MET A 44 0.99 -40.23 29.28
N ASN A 45 1.63 -39.74 30.35
CA ASN A 45 1.98 -40.54 31.53
C ASN A 45 1.12 -40.26 32.77
N SER A 46 0.42 -39.13 32.82
CA SER A 46 -0.51 -38.76 33.90
C SER A 46 -1.46 -37.70 33.40
N SER A 47 -2.62 -37.57 34.02
CA SER A 47 -3.63 -36.59 33.64
C SER A 47 -4.29 -35.91 34.85
N CYS A 48 -5.18 -34.97 34.56
CA CYS A 48 -6.09 -34.31 35.50
C CYS A 48 -7.45 -34.12 34.80
N ALA A 49 -8.49 -33.83 35.59
CA ALA A 49 -9.80 -33.48 35.06
C ALA A 49 -9.73 -32.22 34.17
N ASP A 50 -10.51 -32.20 33.08
CA ASP A 50 -10.71 -31.02 32.24
C ASP A 50 -12.01 -30.29 32.57
N ILE A 51 -13.06 -31.06 32.90
CA ILE A 51 -14.39 -30.56 33.26
C ILE A 51 -14.81 -31.24 34.56
N LEU A 52 -15.46 -30.47 35.43
CA LEU A 52 -16.05 -30.97 36.65
C LEU A 52 -17.52 -30.57 36.74
N LEU A 53 -18.38 -31.57 36.90
CA LEU A 53 -19.81 -31.42 37.09
C LEU A 53 -20.16 -31.59 38.57
N PHE A 54 -21.01 -30.71 39.08
CA PHE A 54 -21.56 -30.79 40.43
C PHE A 54 -23.02 -31.18 40.35
N ALA A 55 -23.43 -32.18 41.13
CA ALA A 55 -24.82 -32.60 41.20
C ALA A 55 -25.62 -31.63 42.09
N SER A 56 -26.83 -31.25 41.66
CA SER A 56 -27.77 -30.48 42.49
C SER A 56 -28.17 -31.21 43.78
N TYR A 57 -28.18 -32.55 43.76
CA TYR A 57 -28.38 -33.37 44.94
C TYR A 57 -27.38 -34.53 45.01
N LYS A 58 -27.65 -35.63 44.29
CA LYS A 58 -26.84 -36.85 44.27
C LYS A 58 -27.12 -37.66 43.01
N TRP A 59 -26.08 -38.08 42.30
CA TRP A 59 -26.20 -39.03 41.20
C TRP A 59 -25.93 -40.45 41.67
N ASN A 60 -26.82 -41.38 41.30
CA ASN A 60 -26.55 -42.81 41.34
C ASN A 60 -25.76 -43.20 40.11
N VAL A 61 -24.60 -43.81 40.30
CA VAL A 61 -23.60 -43.99 39.25
C VAL A 61 -23.33 -45.46 39.00
N SER A 62 -23.15 -45.84 37.74
CA SER A 62 -22.79 -47.19 37.33
C SER A 62 -21.33 -47.55 37.60
N ARG A 63 -21.02 -48.84 37.49
CA ARG A 63 -19.63 -49.31 37.37
C ARG A 63 -19.01 -48.84 36.04
N PRO A 64 -17.68 -48.69 35.96
CA PRO A 64 -17.04 -48.26 34.72
C PRO A 64 -17.36 -49.16 33.53
N SER A 65 -17.87 -48.58 32.45
CA SER A 65 -18.22 -49.28 31.21
C SER A 65 -17.79 -48.46 29.98
N LEU A 66 -17.82 -49.08 28.80
CA LEU A 66 -17.59 -48.37 27.54
C LEU A 66 -18.79 -47.50 27.16
N LEU A 67 -18.53 -46.51 26.31
CA LEU A 67 -19.54 -45.62 25.72
C LEU A 67 -20.61 -46.38 24.92
N ALA A 68 -20.22 -47.46 24.23
CA ALA A 68 -21.11 -48.27 23.40
C ALA A 68 -21.88 -49.35 24.17
N ASP A 69 -21.56 -49.58 25.45
CA ASP A 69 -22.25 -50.57 26.27
C ASP A 69 -23.67 -50.10 26.60
N SER A 70 -24.65 -50.99 26.40
CA SER A 70 -26.08 -50.68 26.52
C SER A 70 -26.71 -51.01 27.88
N LYS A 71 -26.05 -51.83 28.71
CA LYS A 71 -26.60 -52.31 29.98
C LYS A 71 -25.79 -51.79 31.17
N ASP A 72 -26.22 -50.66 31.72
CA ASP A 72 -25.71 -50.11 32.97
C ASP A 72 -26.64 -50.42 34.14
N VAL A 73 -26.05 -50.77 35.29
CA VAL A 73 -26.77 -50.87 36.57
C VAL A 73 -26.27 -49.74 37.46
N MET A 74 -27.16 -48.84 37.86
CA MET A 74 -26.85 -47.59 38.57
C MET A 74 -26.71 -47.76 40.09
N ASP A 75 -26.42 -48.97 40.56
CA ASP A 75 -26.39 -49.29 42.00
C ASP A 75 -24.97 -49.36 42.57
N SER A 76 -23.96 -48.83 41.85
CA SER A 76 -22.57 -48.99 42.26
C SER A 76 -22.16 -48.05 43.39
N THR A 77 -22.46 -46.77 43.26
CA THR A 77 -22.11 -45.74 44.24
C THR A 77 -22.96 -44.50 44.01
N THR A 78 -22.96 -43.58 44.96
CA THR A 78 -23.60 -42.28 44.85
C THR A 78 -22.55 -41.18 44.95
N THR A 79 -22.59 -40.20 44.04
CA THR A 79 -21.61 -39.10 44.00
C THR A 79 -22.28 -37.74 43.88
N GLN A 80 -21.54 -36.69 44.24
CA GLN A 80 -21.91 -35.29 44.01
C GLN A 80 -20.98 -34.57 43.05
N LYS A 81 -19.84 -35.18 42.71
CA LYS A 81 -18.85 -34.64 41.79
C LYS A 81 -18.57 -35.67 40.70
N TYR A 82 -18.48 -35.21 39.47
CA TYR A 82 -18.21 -36.06 38.32
C TYR A 82 -17.24 -35.35 37.38
N TRP A 83 -16.08 -35.96 37.12
CA TRP A 83 -15.07 -35.36 36.24
C TRP A 83 -15.12 -35.95 34.83
N ILE A 84 -14.68 -35.14 33.87
CA ILE A 84 -14.46 -35.54 32.48
C ILE A 84 -13.00 -35.24 32.14
N ASP A 85 -12.31 -36.23 31.58
CA ASP A 85 -10.94 -36.11 31.09
C ASP A 85 -10.90 -36.43 29.60
N ILE A 86 -10.38 -35.52 28.79
CA ILE A 86 -10.25 -35.68 27.34
C ILE A 86 -8.79 -35.99 27.00
N GLN A 87 -8.59 -37.13 26.35
CA GLN A 87 -7.30 -37.64 25.91
C GLN A 87 -7.22 -37.65 24.39
N LEU A 88 -6.22 -36.97 23.86
CA LEU A 88 -5.88 -37.03 22.44
C LEU A 88 -4.81 -38.10 22.21
N ARG A 89 -4.92 -38.77 21.08
CA ARG A 89 -3.99 -39.81 20.65
C ARG A 89 -3.69 -39.67 19.16
N TRP A 90 -2.49 -40.05 18.76
CA TRP A 90 -2.14 -40.26 17.36
C TRP A 90 -1.78 -41.73 17.19
N GLY A 91 -2.71 -42.53 16.67
CA GLY A 91 -2.50 -43.96 16.47
C GLY A 91 -1.58 -44.32 15.32
N ASP A 92 -1.14 -45.56 15.34
CA ASP A 92 -0.42 -46.22 14.25
C ASP A 92 -1.16 -47.49 13.82
N TYR A 93 -0.61 -48.18 12.83
CA TYR A 93 -1.22 -49.39 12.28
C TYR A 93 -1.39 -50.49 13.33
N ASP A 94 -0.40 -50.68 14.21
CA ASP A 94 -0.39 -51.75 15.21
C ASP A 94 -1.30 -51.44 16.40
N SER A 95 -1.51 -50.16 16.71
CA SER A 95 -2.30 -49.70 17.83
C SER A 95 -3.19 -48.54 17.39
N HIS A 96 -4.46 -48.83 17.12
CA HIS A 96 -5.49 -47.83 16.80
C HIS A 96 -6.88 -48.16 17.40
N ASP A 97 -6.96 -49.20 18.23
CA ASP A 97 -8.16 -49.52 19.00
C ASP A 97 -8.33 -48.51 20.15
N ILE A 98 -9.23 -47.56 19.92
CA ILE A 98 -9.49 -46.45 20.84
C ILE A 98 -10.27 -46.87 22.09
N GLU A 99 -11.06 -47.95 22.03
CA GLU A 99 -11.81 -48.46 23.18
C GLU A 99 -10.87 -49.09 24.21
N ARG A 100 -9.94 -49.92 23.72
CA ARG A 100 -8.91 -50.52 24.55
C ARG A 100 -8.00 -49.45 25.16
N TYR A 101 -7.66 -48.42 24.40
CA TYR A 101 -6.85 -47.30 24.89
C TYR A 101 -7.58 -46.50 25.98
N ALA A 102 -8.85 -46.12 25.76
CA ALA A 102 -9.64 -45.37 26.73
C ALA A 102 -9.74 -46.11 28.07
N ARG A 103 -10.05 -47.42 28.00
CA ARG A 103 -10.13 -48.28 29.19
C ARG A 103 -8.79 -48.41 29.91
N ALA A 104 -7.71 -48.68 29.18
CA ALA A 104 -6.38 -48.82 29.77
C ALA A 104 -5.97 -47.54 30.50
N LYS A 105 -6.09 -46.38 29.83
CA LYS A 105 -5.73 -45.09 30.42
C LYS A 105 -6.60 -44.69 31.59
N PHE A 106 -7.90 -44.97 31.55
CA PHE A 106 -8.78 -44.71 32.68
C PHE A 106 -8.33 -45.50 33.91
N LEU A 107 -8.09 -46.81 33.75
CA LEU A 107 -7.64 -47.68 34.85
C LEU A 107 -6.26 -47.27 35.35
N ASP A 108 -5.32 -46.98 34.45
CA ASP A 108 -3.98 -46.53 34.81
C ASP A 108 -4.04 -45.22 35.62
N TYR A 109 -4.75 -44.20 35.12
CA TYR A 109 -4.76 -42.88 35.77
C TYR A 109 -5.61 -42.82 37.04
N THR A 110 -6.63 -43.67 37.17
CA THR A 110 -7.45 -43.69 38.40
C THR A 110 -6.83 -44.54 39.51
N THR A 111 -5.90 -45.43 39.19
CA THR A 111 -5.18 -46.26 40.19
C THR A 111 -3.79 -45.72 40.53
N ASP A 112 -3.18 -44.93 39.64
CA ASP A 112 -1.89 -44.29 39.85
C ASP A 112 -1.99 -43.02 40.74
N ASN A 113 -1.05 -42.87 41.67
CA ASN A 113 -1.00 -41.73 42.60
C ASN A 113 -0.44 -40.45 41.96
N MET A 114 0.11 -40.52 40.74
CA MET A 114 0.62 -39.34 40.03
C MET A 114 -0.50 -38.52 39.37
N SER A 115 -1.62 -39.14 39.04
CA SER A 115 -2.79 -38.47 38.47
C SER A 115 -3.78 -38.16 39.60
N ILE A 116 -4.30 -36.94 39.63
CA ILE A 116 -5.20 -36.49 40.70
C ILE A 116 -6.52 -36.09 40.06
N TYR A 117 -7.59 -36.79 40.46
CA TYR A 117 -8.96 -36.47 40.08
C TYR A 117 -9.77 -36.02 41.31
N PRO A 118 -10.69 -35.05 41.18
CA PRO A 118 -11.42 -34.50 42.33
C PRO A 118 -12.47 -35.45 42.95
N SER A 119 -12.83 -36.52 42.26
CA SER A 119 -13.73 -37.57 42.73
C SER A 119 -13.35 -38.94 42.15
N PRO A 120 -13.73 -40.06 42.80
CA PRO A 120 -13.51 -41.39 42.23
C PRO A 120 -14.34 -41.67 40.97
N THR A 121 -15.45 -40.95 40.79
CA THR A 121 -16.39 -41.11 39.67
C THR A 121 -16.13 -40.09 38.57
N GLY A 122 -15.97 -40.57 37.34
CA GLY A 122 -15.85 -39.75 36.14
C GLY A 122 -15.70 -40.57 34.87
N VAL A 123 -15.43 -39.90 33.75
CA VAL A 123 -15.26 -40.52 32.43
C VAL A 123 -14.04 -39.98 31.70
N LEU A 124 -13.31 -40.88 31.05
CA LEU A 124 -12.23 -40.53 30.14
C LEU A 124 -12.71 -40.72 28.70
N ILE A 125 -12.66 -39.63 27.92
CA ILE A 125 -12.99 -39.60 26.49
C ILE A 125 -11.68 -39.63 25.72
N ALA A 126 -11.48 -40.63 24.86
CA ALA A 126 -10.29 -40.77 24.05
C ALA A 126 -10.60 -40.54 22.56
N ILE A 127 -9.74 -39.79 21.88
CA ILE A 127 -9.89 -39.44 20.46
C ILE A 127 -8.59 -39.77 19.73
N ASP A 128 -8.68 -40.63 18.72
CA ASP A 128 -7.59 -40.91 17.80
C ASP A 128 -7.64 -39.95 16.61
N LEU A 129 -6.67 -39.03 16.56
CA LEU A 129 -6.57 -38.00 15.54
C LEU A 129 -6.09 -38.53 14.19
N ALA A 130 -5.38 -39.67 14.16
CA ALA A 130 -4.88 -40.26 12.92
C ALA A 130 -6.00 -41.03 12.21
N TYR A 131 -6.78 -41.80 12.97
CA TYR A 131 -7.84 -42.66 12.44
C TYR A 131 -9.24 -42.04 12.52
N ASN A 132 -9.36 -40.84 13.11
CA ASN A 132 -10.63 -40.14 13.31
C ASN A 132 -11.66 -40.97 14.11
N LEU A 133 -11.18 -41.74 15.08
CA LEU A 133 -11.98 -42.60 15.97
C LEU A 133 -12.13 -41.96 17.34
N HIS A 134 -13.21 -42.26 18.05
CA HIS A 134 -13.39 -41.84 19.44
C HIS A 134 -14.10 -42.93 20.23
N SER A 135 -13.83 -42.98 21.53
CA SER A 135 -14.58 -43.77 22.50
C SER A 135 -14.44 -43.15 23.88
N ALA A 136 -15.20 -43.65 24.85
CA ALA A 136 -15.07 -43.23 26.23
C ALA A 136 -15.21 -44.43 27.16
N TYR A 137 -14.52 -44.37 28.29
CA TYR A 137 -14.61 -45.37 29.35
C TYR A 137 -14.66 -44.69 30.71
N GLY A 138 -15.56 -45.14 31.56
CA GLY A 138 -15.70 -44.62 32.90
C GLY A 138 -17.08 -44.87 33.47
N ASN A 139 -17.36 -44.19 34.57
CA ASN A 139 -18.62 -44.27 35.28
C ASN A 139 -19.72 -43.48 34.55
N TRP A 140 -20.98 -43.91 34.65
CA TRP A 140 -22.10 -43.21 34.02
C TRP A 140 -23.18 -42.91 35.04
N PHE A 141 -23.70 -41.67 35.02
CA PHE A 141 -24.95 -41.33 35.72
C PHE A 141 -26.11 -41.27 34.71
N PRO A 142 -27.38 -41.38 35.14
CA PRO A 142 -28.53 -41.35 34.24
C PRO A 142 -28.49 -40.18 33.25
N GLY A 143 -28.68 -40.46 31.96
CA GLY A 143 -28.68 -39.45 30.89
C GLY A 143 -27.30 -39.04 30.34
N SER A 144 -26.22 -39.21 31.11
CA SER A 144 -24.86 -38.80 30.68
C SER A 144 -24.35 -39.54 29.43
N LYS A 145 -24.56 -40.86 29.35
CA LYS A 145 -24.06 -41.70 28.25
C LYS A 145 -24.72 -41.35 26.91
N PRO A 146 -26.06 -41.27 26.78
CA PRO A 146 -26.71 -40.82 25.54
C PRO A 146 -26.30 -39.40 25.12
N LEU A 147 -26.13 -38.48 26.08
CA LEU A 147 -25.69 -37.12 25.77
C LEU A 147 -24.29 -37.10 25.17
N ILE A 148 -23.32 -37.79 25.81
CA ILE A 148 -21.94 -37.87 25.30
C ILE A 148 -21.89 -38.55 23.92
N GLN A 149 -22.70 -39.59 23.68
CA GLN A 149 -22.78 -40.23 22.36
C GLN A 149 -23.20 -39.23 21.26
N GLN A 150 -24.25 -38.45 21.50
CA GLN A 150 -24.73 -37.45 20.54
C GLN A 150 -23.75 -36.29 20.37
N ALA A 151 -23.21 -35.80 21.50
CA ALA A 151 -22.25 -34.71 21.53
C ALA A 151 -20.98 -35.05 20.75
N MET A 152 -20.36 -36.20 21.04
CA MET A 152 -19.13 -36.62 20.39
C MET A 152 -19.32 -36.90 18.90
N ALA A 153 -20.45 -37.46 18.48
CA ALA A 153 -20.76 -37.61 17.06
C ALA A 153 -20.82 -36.25 16.34
N LYS A 154 -21.41 -35.23 16.98
CA LYS A 154 -21.49 -33.87 16.43
C LYS A 154 -20.15 -33.14 16.45
N ILE A 155 -19.41 -33.21 17.56
CA ILE A 155 -18.07 -32.60 17.71
C ILE A 155 -17.10 -33.19 16.69
N MET A 156 -17.03 -34.53 16.58
CA MET A 156 -16.17 -35.17 15.59
C MET A 156 -16.52 -34.73 14.17
N LYS A 157 -17.79 -34.45 13.86
CA LYS A 157 -18.17 -33.98 12.53
C LYS A 157 -17.86 -32.50 12.29
N ALA A 158 -18.18 -31.63 13.24
CA ALA A 158 -18.29 -30.18 13.02
C ALA A 158 -17.26 -29.31 13.76
N ASN A 159 -16.39 -29.89 14.58
CA ASN A 159 -15.41 -29.10 15.34
C ASN A 159 -14.38 -28.42 14.40
N PRO A 160 -14.20 -27.07 14.50
CA PRO A 160 -13.28 -26.34 13.63
C PRO A 160 -11.81 -26.76 13.76
N ALA A 161 -11.35 -27.11 14.97
CA ALA A 161 -9.96 -27.51 15.18
C ALA A 161 -9.65 -28.87 14.53
N LEU A 162 -10.59 -29.82 14.61
CA LEU A 162 -10.53 -31.10 13.90
C LEU A 162 -10.62 -30.92 12.38
N TYR A 163 -11.44 -29.98 11.90
CA TYR A 163 -11.49 -29.61 10.48
C TYR A 163 -10.12 -29.11 9.98
N VAL A 164 -9.49 -28.17 10.69
CA VAL A 164 -8.15 -27.66 10.36
C VAL A 164 -7.11 -28.79 10.33
N LEU A 165 -7.19 -29.76 11.25
CA LEU A 165 -6.31 -30.94 11.22
C LEU A 165 -6.50 -31.75 9.93
N ARG A 166 -7.75 -32.09 9.58
CA ARG A 166 -8.08 -32.87 8.39
C ARG A 166 -7.63 -32.17 7.11
N GLU A 167 -7.87 -30.87 7.00
CA GLU A 167 -7.44 -30.06 5.86
C GLU A 167 -5.92 -30.02 5.72
N ARG A 168 -5.18 -29.92 6.84
CA ARG A 168 -3.71 -30.00 6.80
C ARG A 168 -3.21 -31.37 6.37
N ILE A 169 -3.87 -32.45 6.82
CA ILE A 169 -3.54 -33.81 6.38
C ILE A 169 -3.82 -33.94 4.87
N ARG A 170 -5.01 -33.52 4.39
CA ARG A 170 -5.38 -33.53 2.97
C ARG A 170 -4.37 -32.75 2.11
N LYS A 171 -4.03 -31.51 2.51
CA LYS A 171 -2.99 -30.68 1.85
C LYS A 171 -1.63 -31.37 1.83
N GLY A 172 -1.22 -31.99 2.95
CA GLY A 172 0.04 -32.74 3.04
C GLY A 172 0.07 -33.96 2.12
N LEU A 173 -1.06 -34.65 1.99
CA LEU A 173 -1.25 -35.80 1.11
C LEU A 173 -1.61 -35.41 -0.34
N GLN A 174 -1.78 -34.11 -0.62
CA GLN A 174 -2.19 -33.58 -1.92
C GLN A 174 -3.54 -34.13 -2.42
N LEU A 175 -4.46 -34.40 -1.49
CA LEU A 175 -5.82 -34.84 -1.79
C LEU A 175 -6.73 -33.62 -1.91
N TYR A 176 -7.47 -33.52 -3.01
CA TYR A 176 -8.43 -32.45 -3.26
C TYR A 176 -9.83 -33.07 -3.42
N SER A 177 -10.79 -32.56 -2.66
CA SER A 177 -12.20 -32.91 -2.78
C SER A 177 -13.02 -31.65 -3.05
N SER A 178 -14.01 -31.73 -3.92
CA SER A 178 -14.98 -30.66 -4.16
C SER A 178 -15.98 -30.58 -3.00
N GLU A 179 -15.53 -30.13 -1.84
CA GLU A 179 -16.42 -29.84 -0.71
C GLU A 179 -17.21 -28.54 -1.02
N PRO A 180 -18.48 -28.45 -0.60
CA PRO A 180 -19.26 -27.21 -0.73
C PRO A 180 -18.65 -26.14 0.19
N THR A 181 -17.79 -25.32 -0.38
CA THR A 181 -17.17 -24.18 0.30
C THR A 181 -18.09 -22.97 0.19
N GLU A 182 -18.05 -22.09 1.20
CA GLU A 182 -18.71 -20.80 1.07
C GLU A 182 -18.16 -20.04 -0.15
N PRO A 183 -19.02 -19.44 -0.98
CA PRO A 183 -18.58 -18.72 -2.16
C PRO A 183 -17.73 -17.52 -1.74
N TYR A 184 -16.61 -17.31 -2.45
CA TYR A 184 -15.78 -16.14 -2.26
C TYR A 184 -16.55 -14.86 -2.56
N LEU A 185 -16.06 -13.75 -2.03
CA LEU A 185 -16.55 -12.43 -2.43
C LEU A 185 -16.19 -12.21 -3.91
N SER A 186 -17.21 -11.98 -4.73
CA SER A 186 -17.16 -11.71 -6.16
C SER A 186 -18.05 -10.52 -6.50
N SER A 187 -18.10 -10.12 -7.78
CA SER A 187 -18.99 -9.05 -8.23
C SER A 187 -20.48 -9.41 -8.12
N GLN A 188 -20.81 -10.71 -8.02
CA GLN A 188 -22.20 -11.19 -7.96
C GLN A 188 -22.80 -11.07 -6.55
N ASN A 189 -22.02 -11.37 -5.50
CA ASN A 189 -22.46 -11.29 -4.10
C ASN A 189 -21.94 -10.03 -3.37
N TYR A 190 -21.39 -9.07 -4.10
CA TYR A 190 -20.87 -7.81 -3.57
C TYR A 190 -21.85 -7.03 -2.67
N GLY A 191 -23.16 -7.17 -2.90
CA GLY A 191 -24.20 -6.54 -2.08
C GLY A 191 -24.27 -7.04 -0.63
N GLU A 192 -23.79 -8.25 -0.34
CA GLU A 192 -23.82 -8.86 1.01
C GLU A 192 -23.01 -8.05 2.04
N LEU A 193 -22.01 -7.29 1.56
CA LEU A 193 -21.15 -6.42 2.37
C LEU A 193 -21.92 -5.36 3.18
N PHE A 194 -23.12 -4.99 2.73
CA PHE A 194 -23.92 -3.92 3.30
C PHE A 194 -25.13 -4.42 4.09
N SER A 195 -25.12 -5.70 4.47
CA SER A 195 -26.12 -6.28 5.35
C SER A 195 -26.01 -5.74 6.79
N ASN A 196 -26.95 -6.12 7.65
CA ASN A 196 -26.91 -5.78 9.08
C ASN A 196 -25.79 -6.52 9.84
N GLN A 197 -25.11 -7.49 9.23
CA GLN A 197 -23.97 -8.18 9.83
C GLN A 197 -22.74 -7.27 9.89
N ILE A 198 -21.94 -7.40 10.95
CA ILE A 198 -20.63 -6.73 11.03
C ILE A 198 -19.64 -7.55 10.21
N ILE A 199 -19.12 -6.94 9.14
CA ILE A 199 -18.18 -7.57 8.20
C ILE A 199 -16.90 -6.76 8.22
N TRP A 200 -15.75 -7.44 8.30
CA TRP A 200 -14.45 -6.78 8.19
C TRP A 200 -13.66 -7.30 7.00
N PHE A 201 -13.02 -6.37 6.27
CA PHE A 201 -11.92 -6.68 5.38
C PHE A 201 -10.61 -6.70 6.16
N VAL A 202 -9.75 -7.68 5.89
CA VAL A 202 -8.38 -7.74 6.39
C VAL A 202 -7.43 -7.76 5.19
N ASP A 203 -6.59 -6.73 5.09
CA ASP A 203 -5.52 -6.64 4.09
C ASP A 203 -4.14 -6.69 4.75
N ASP A 204 -3.34 -7.69 4.37
CA ASP A 204 -1.98 -7.94 4.88
C ASP A 204 -0.88 -7.40 3.95
N THR A 205 -1.24 -6.74 2.84
CA THR A 205 -0.31 -6.33 1.78
C THR A 205 0.82 -5.44 2.30
N ASN A 206 0.52 -4.53 3.22
CA ASN A 206 1.47 -3.55 3.75
C ASN A 206 2.01 -3.87 5.16
N VAL A 207 1.86 -5.11 5.61
CA VAL A 207 2.34 -5.55 6.94
C VAL A 207 3.86 -5.65 6.97
N TYR A 208 4.44 -6.34 6.00
CA TYR A 208 5.90 -6.49 5.88
C TYR A 208 6.39 -5.74 4.65
N ARG A 209 6.98 -4.57 4.89
CA ARG A 209 7.48 -3.66 3.85
C ARG A 209 9.00 -3.56 3.94
N VAL A 210 9.66 -3.46 2.80
CA VAL A 210 11.12 -3.37 2.71
C VAL A 210 11.55 -2.26 1.77
N THR A 211 12.66 -1.60 2.09
CA THR A 211 13.44 -0.81 1.13
C THR A 211 14.54 -1.68 0.56
N ILE A 212 14.65 -1.70 -0.77
CA ILE A 212 15.64 -2.48 -1.49
C ILE A 212 16.86 -1.60 -1.76
N HIS A 213 18.03 -2.09 -1.41
CA HIS A 213 19.32 -1.45 -1.65
C HIS A 213 20.21 -2.40 -2.44
N LYS A 214 20.65 -1.99 -3.62
CA LYS A 214 21.65 -2.74 -4.39
C LYS A 214 23.04 -2.43 -3.83
N THR A 215 23.78 -3.46 -3.42
CA THR A 215 25.16 -3.33 -2.96
C THR A 215 26.09 -3.07 -4.12
N PHE A 216 27.32 -2.69 -3.80
CA PHE A 216 28.37 -2.46 -4.79
C PHE A 216 28.67 -3.71 -5.65
N GLU A 217 28.60 -4.92 -5.07
CA GLU A 217 28.78 -6.17 -5.85
C GLU A 217 27.54 -6.55 -6.69
N GLY A 218 26.51 -5.72 -6.70
CA GLY A 218 25.27 -5.97 -7.42
C GLY A 218 24.23 -6.80 -6.66
N ASN A 219 24.51 -7.20 -5.42
CA ASN A 219 23.55 -7.95 -4.60
C ASN A 219 22.39 -7.06 -4.14
N LEU A 220 21.18 -7.61 -4.12
CA LEU A 220 20.00 -6.92 -3.59
C LEU A 220 19.86 -7.22 -2.10
N THR A 221 20.06 -6.20 -1.27
CA THR A 221 19.79 -6.27 0.18
C THR A 221 18.49 -5.57 0.51
N THR A 222 17.78 -6.06 1.53
CA THR A 222 16.48 -5.52 1.93
C THR A 222 16.53 -5.07 3.39
N LYS A 223 16.00 -3.88 3.67
CA LYS A 223 15.86 -3.35 5.03
C LYS A 223 14.37 -3.20 5.35
N PRO A 224 13.87 -3.80 6.44
CA PRO A 224 12.46 -3.65 6.80
C PRO A 224 12.16 -2.23 7.25
N ILE A 225 10.97 -1.75 6.92
CA ILE A 225 10.39 -0.50 7.39
C ILE A 225 9.07 -0.78 8.11
N ASN A 226 8.52 0.24 8.79
CA ASN A 226 7.22 0.12 9.44
C ASN A 226 6.13 -0.27 8.44
N GLY A 227 5.28 -1.19 8.86
CA GLY A 227 4.11 -1.64 8.11
C GLY A 227 2.82 -1.37 8.88
N ALA A 228 1.70 -1.77 8.30
CA ALA A 228 0.41 -1.73 8.97
C ALA A 228 -0.50 -2.86 8.51
N ILE A 229 -1.31 -3.37 9.44
CA ILE A 229 -2.47 -4.20 9.16
C ILE A 229 -3.64 -3.26 8.92
N PHE A 230 -4.39 -3.52 7.86
CA PHE A 230 -5.57 -2.75 7.50
C PHE A 230 -6.81 -3.60 7.75
N ILE A 231 -7.62 -3.22 8.75
CA ILE A 231 -8.88 -3.89 9.09
C ILE A 231 -10.03 -2.89 8.90
N PHE A 232 -10.96 -3.17 8.01
CA PHE A 232 -11.93 -2.18 7.55
C PHE A 232 -13.36 -2.69 7.52
N ASN A 233 -14.30 -1.92 8.08
CA ASN A 233 -15.72 -2.18 8.02
C ASN A 233 -16.35 -1.41 6.82
N PRO A 234 -16.80 -2.10 5.75
CA PRO A 234 -17.33 -1.46 4.55
C PRO A 234 -18.72 -0.83 4.74
N ARG A 235 -19.42 -1.12 5.84
CA ARG A 235 -20.72 -0.50 6.11
C ARG A 235 -20.55 0.84 6.82
N THR A 236 -19.70 0.88 7.83
CA THR A 236 -19.54 2.07 8.70
C THR A 236 -18.40 2.98 8.25
N GLY A 237 -17.46 2.48 7.45
CA GLY A 237 -16.24 3.21 7.09
C GLY A 237 -15.14 3.11 8.15
N GLN A 238 -15.37 2.42 9.27
CA GLN A 238 -14.41 2.31 10.35
C GLN A 238 -13.17 1.51 9.92
N LEU A 239 -12.00 2.10 10.12
CA LEU A 239 -10.69 1.51 9.87
C LEU A 239 -9.95 1.34 11.20
N PHE A 240 -9.59 0.10 11.51
CA PHE A 240 -8.61 -0.23 12.54
C PHE A 240 -7.26 -0.41 11.86
N LEU A 241 -6.39 0.61 11.98
CA LEU A 241 -5.05 0.61 11.41
C LEU A 241 -4.04 0.22 12.50
N LYS A 242 -3.60 -1.04 12.49
CA LYS A 242 -2.57 -1.51 13.44
C LYS A 242 -1.19 -1.29 12.83
N ILE A 243 -0.41 -0.40 13.41
CA ILE A 243 0.98 -0.16 12.99
C ILE A 243 1.88 -1.27 13.52
N ILE A 244 2.67 -1.86 12.62
CA ILE A 244 3.66 -2.88 12.94
C ILE A 244 5.06 -2.25 12.82
N HIS A 245 5.69 -2.03 13.97
CA HIS A 245 7.02 -1.44 14.05
C HIS A 245 8.12 -2.43 13.64
N THR A 246 9.24 -1.91 13.13
CA THR A 246 10.39 -2.71 12.69
C THR A 246 10.97 -3.66 13.76
N SER A 247 10.79 -3.36 15.04
CA SER A 247 11.23 -4.20 16.15
C SER A 247 10.61 -5.61 16.14
N VAL A 248 9.42 -5.79 15.56
CA VAL A 248 8.76 -7.10 15.44
C VAL A 248 9.56 -8.05 14.54
N TRP A 249 10.34 -7.52 13.61
CA TRP A 249 11.15 -8.29 12.65
C TRP A 249 12.55 -8.60 13.18
N ALA A 250 12.98 -7.99 14.28
CA ALA A 250 14.34 -8.11 14.80
C ALA A 250 14.64 -9.56 15.24
N GLY A 251 15.75 -10.12 14.76
CA GLY A 251 16.20 -11.48 15.09
C GLY A 251 15.36 -12.62 14.47
N GLN A 252 14.36 -12.29 13.64
CA GLN A 252 13.47 -13.27 13.03
C GLN A 252 13.91 -13.67 11.61
N LYS A 253 13.58 -14.89 11.20
CA LYS A 253 13.78 -15.40 9.83
C LYS A 253 12.44 -15.73 9.18
N ARG A 254 12.41 -15.86 7.85
CA ARG A 254 11.20 -16.14 7.05
C ARG A 254 10.07 -15.13 7.29
N LEU A 255 10.43 -13.84 7.22
CA LEU A 255 9.57 -12.71 7.57
C LEU A 255 8.25 -12.66 6.77
N GLY A 256 8.24 -13.12 5.52
CA GLY A 256 7.01 -13.20 4.73
C GLY A 256 5.95 -14.15 5.28
N GLN A 257 6.36 -15.24 5.93
CA GLN A 257 5.42 -16.13 6.64
C GLN A 257 5.03 -15.52 7.99
N LEU A 258 6.02 -15.00 8.73
CA LEU A 258 5.79 -14.38 10.04
C LEU A 258 4.78 -13.23 9.95
N ALA A 259 4.84 -12.41 8.90
CA ALA A 259 3.90 -11.32 8.66
C ALA A 259 2.44 -11.79 8.70
N LYS A 260 2.11 -12.88 8.01
CA LYS A 260 0.75 -13.44 7.96
C LYS A 260 0.27 -13.93 9.32
N TRP A 261 1.14 -14.63 10.06
CA TRP A 261 0.83 -15.11 11.41
C TRP A 261 0.66 -13.95 12.39
N LYS A 262 1.51 -12.93 12.31
CA LYS A 262 1.38 -11.72 13.14
C LYS A 262 0.11 -10.94 12.82
N THR A 263 -0.27 -10.85 11.55
CA THR A 263 -1.57 -10.28 11.16
C THR A 263 -2.72 -11.03 11.80
N ALA A 264 -2.75 -12.36 11.71
CA ALA A 264 -3.82 -13.17 12.28
C ALA A 264 -3.88 -13.07 13.82
N GLU A 265 -2.71 -13.00 14.48
CA GLU A 265 -2.61 -12.80 15.92
C GLU A 265 -3.19 -11.46 16.36
N GLU A 266 -2.83 -10.36 15.69
CA GLU A 266 -3.33 -9.02 16.01
C GLU A 266 -4.82 -8.86 15.68
N VAL A 267 -5.32 -9.48 14.60
CA VAL A 267 -6.75 -9.52 14.28
C VAL A 267 -7.52 -10.25 15.37
N ALA A 268 -7.05 -11.42 15.81
CA ALA A 268 -7.68 -12.17 16.90
C ALA A 268 -7.64 -11.40 18.24
N ALA A 269 -6.53 -10.70 18.52
CA ALA A 269 -6.41 -9.86 19.71
C ALA A 269 -7.41 -8.69 19.68
N LEU A 270 -7.61 -8.04 18.53
CA LEU A 270 -8.61 -6.99 18.36
C LEU A 270 -10.03 -7.52 18.61
N ILE A 271 -10.38 -8.68 18.05
CA ILE A 271 -11.71 -9.30 18.26
C ILE A 271 -11.95 -9.59 19.75
N ARG A 272 -10.92 -10.10 20.46
CA ARG A 272 -11.00 -10.31 21.92
C ARG A 272 -11.17 -9.02 22.71
N SER A 273 -10.69 -7.88 22.21
CA SER A 273 -10.86 -6.59 22.91
C SER A 273 -12.24 -5.97 22.73
N LEU A 274 -13.03 -6.45 21.79
CA LEU A 274 -14.37 -5.93 21.49
C LEU A 274 -15.46 -6.70 22.25
N PRO A 275 -16.52 -6.02 22.72
CA PRO A 275 -17.74 -6.67 23.19
C PRO A 275 -18.36 -7.59 22.14
N VAL A 276 -19.07 -8.63 22.56
CA VAL A 276 -19.61 -9.67 21.66
C VAL A 276 -20.59 -9.11 20.62
N GLU A 277 -21.24 -7.99 20.92
CA GLU A 277 -22.16 -7.25 20.04
C GLU A 277 -21.43 -6.55 18.89
N GLU A 278 -20.18 -6.15 19.09
CA GLU A 278 -19.35 -5.46 18.10
C GLU A 278 -18.42 -6.41 17.33
N GLN A 279 -18.37 -7.68 17.73
CA GLN A 279 -17.55 -8.68 17.05
C GLN A 279 -18.07 -8.97 15.64
N PRO A 280 -17.16 -9.10 14.64
CA PRO A 280 -17.56 -9.38 13.28
C PRO A 280 -18.22 -10.77 13.18
N LYS A 281 -19.25 -10.89 12.35
CA LYS A 281 -19.81 -12.19 11.96
C LYS A 281 -19.08 -12.79 10.76
N GLN A 282 -18.48 -11.94 9.93
CA GLN A 282 -17.68 -12.37 8.78
C GLN A 282 -16.38 -11.57 8.66
N ILE A 283 -15.30 -12.25 8.32
CA ILE A 283 -14.01 -11.66 7.99
C ILE A 283 -13.65 -12.06 6.56
N ILE A 284 -13.42 -11.06 5.72
CA ILE A 284 -13.04 -11.23 4.32
C ILE A 284 -11.56 -10.90 4.16
N VAL A 285 -10.77 -11.86 3.70
CA VAL A 285 -9.35 -11.64 3.43
C VAL A 285 -9.11 -11.28 1.96
N THR A 286 -8.27 -10.28 1.72
CA THR A 286 -7.86 -9.89 0.37
C THR A 286 -6.93 -10.92 -0.29
N ARG A 287 -6.16 -11.67 0.51
CA ARG A 287 -5.14 -12.61 0.03
C ARG A 287 -5.32 -13.99 0.63
N LYS A 288 -5.39 -15.01 -0.23
CA LYS A 288 -5.62 -16.42 0.16
C LYS A 288 -4.66 -16.95 1.23
N GLY A 289 -3.43 -16.43 1.26
CA GLY A 289 -2.42 -16.81 2.26
C GLY A 289 -2.78 -16.45 3.71
N MET A 290 -3.81 -15.64 3.95
CA MET A 290 -4.31 -15.26 5.27
C MET A 290 -5.42 -16.18 5.80
N LEU A 291 -6.02 -17.04 4.97
CA LEU A 291 -7.08 -17.97 5.40
C LEU A 291 -6.55 -18.92 6.48
N ASP A 292 -5.51 -19.71 6.17
CA ASP A 292 -4.98 -20.71 7.09
C ASP A 292 -4.51 -20.11 8.45
N PRO A 293 -3.79 -18.97 8.52
CA PRO A 293 -3.45 -18.36 9.80
C PRO A 293 -4.67 -17.89 10.60
N LEU A 294 -5.67 -17.28 9.95
CA LEU A 294 -6.87 -16.79 10.65
C LEU A 294 -7.73 -17.94 11.16
N GLU A 295 -7.96 -19.00 10.37
CA GLU A 295 -8.69 -20.19 10.83
C GLU A 295 -8.09 -20.76 12.12
N VAL A 296 -6.75 -20.76 12.21
CA VAL A 296 -6.05 -21.28 13.38
C VAL A 296 -6.14 -20.33 14.57
N HIS A 297 -6.08 -19.01 14.35
CA HIS A 297 -6.12 -18.01 15.43
C HIS A 297 -7.54 -17.72 15.93
N LEU A 298 -8.56 -18.00 15.12
CA LEU A 298 -9.97 -17.76 15.43
C LEU A 298 -10.73 -19.04 15.85
N LEU A 299 -10.02 -20.11 16.24
CA LEU A 299 -10.66 -21.32 16.80
C LEU A 299 -11.49 -21.03 18.05
N ASP A 300 -11.13 -19.99 18.82
CA ASP A 300 -11.90 -19.53 19.98
C ASP A 300 -13.21 -18.82 19.59
N PHE A 301 -13.41 -18.54 18.29
CA PHE A 301 -14.53 -17.80 17.73
C PHE A 301 -15.22 -18.58 16.61
N PRO A 302 -15.87 -19.72 16.91
CA PRO A 302 -16.42 -20.64 15.91
C PRO A 302 -17.55 -20.03 15.05
N ASN A 303 -18.17 -18.94 15.54
CA ASN A 303 -19.28 -18.27 14.86
C ASN A 303 -18.83 -17.22 13.82
N ILE A 304 -17.52 -16.97 13.70
CA ILE A 304 -16.98 -16.01 12.74
C ILE A 304 -16.62 -16.73 11.45
N VAL A 305 -17.29 -16.35 10.36
CA VAL A 305 -17.03 -16.90 9.03
C VAL A 305 -15.80 -16.25 8.43
N ILE A 306 -14.87 -17.04 7.90
CA ILE A 306 -13.66 -16.56 7.22
C ILE A 306 -13.82 -16.82 5.73
N LYS A 307 -13.87 -15.76 4.92
CA LYS A 307 -14.13 -15.81 3.48
C LYS A 307 -12.98 -15.21 2.68
N GLY A 308 -12.67 -15.81 1.53
CA GLY A 308 -11.73 -15.23 0.56
C GLY A 308 -12.40 -14.23 -0.38
N SER A 309 -11.61 -13.33 -0.96
CA SER A 309 -12.06 -12.43 -2.04
C SER A 309 -11.43 -12.82 -3.37
N GLU A 310 -12.24 -12.90 -4.43
CA GLU A 310 -11.77 -12.92 -5.82
C GLU A 310 -11.47 -11.51 -6.33
N LEU A 311 -12.10 -10.50 -5.73
CA LEU A 311 -11.87 -9.10 -6.04
C LEU A 311 -10.51 -8.65 -5.49
N GLN A 312 -9.65 -8.09 -6.34
CA GLN A 312 -8.38 -7.50 -5.93
C GLN A 312 -8.60 -6.04 -5.51
N LEU A 313 -9.13 -5.82 -4.31
CA LEU A 313 -9.41 -4.46 -3.80
C LEU A 313 -8.12 -3.66 -3.52
N PRO A 314 -8.09 -2.33 -3.77
CA PRO A 314 -6.87 -1.54 -3.76
C PRO A 314 -6.54 -0.95 -2.37
N PHE A 315 -6.84 -1.66 -1.28
CA PHE A 315 -6.63 -1.14 0.09
C PHE A 315 -5.17 -0.76 0.37
N GLN A 316 -4.21 -1.44 -0.26
CA GLN A 316 -2.80 -1.08 -0.20
C GLN A 316 -2.49 0.36 -0.63
N ALA A 317 -3.32 0.96 -1.50
CA ALA A 317 -3.14 2.33 -1.97
C ALA A 317 -3.52 3.37 -0.90
N CYS A 318 -4.24 2.97 0.14
CA CYS A 318 -4.63 3.84 1.25
C CYS A 318 -3.38 4.40 1.96
N LEU A 319 -2.31 3.61 2.09
CA LEU A 319 -1.05 4.08 2.69
C LEU A 319 -0.30 5.13 1.84
N LYS A 320 -0.72 5.37 0.58
CA LYS A 320 -0.18 6.46 -0.24
C LYS A 320 -0.80 7.82 0.08
N VAL A 321 -1.82 7.86 0.95
CA VAL A 321 -2.35 9.08 1.54
C VAL A 321 -1.39 9.53 2.64
N GLU A 322 -0.98 10.79 2.60
CA GLU A 322 0.06 11.38 3.45
C GLU A 322 -0.25 11.19 4.94
N LYS A 323 -1.52 11.38 5.34
CA LYS A 323 -1.98 11.22 6.74
C LYS A 323 -1.62 9.84 7.29
N PHE A 324 -1.81 8.78 6.51
CA PHE A 324 -1.49 7.41 6.92
C PHE A 324 -0.01 7.08 6.74
N GLY A 325 0.58 7.48 5.60
CA GLY A 325 1.99 7.24 5.30
C GLY A 325 2.92 7.83 6.36
N ASP A 326 2.71 9.10 6.72
CA ASP A 326 3.50 9.79 7.74
C ASP A 326 3.32 9.19 9.12
N LEU A 327 2.08 8.85 9.50
CA LEU A 327 1.78 8.24 10.79
C LEU A 327 2.51 6.91 10.97
N ILE A 328 2.49 6.06 9.94
CA ILE A 328 3.17 4.75 9.97
C ILE A 328 4.69 4.93 10.02
N LEU A 329 5.25 5.88 9.24
CA LEU A 329 6.70 6.10 9.20
C LEU A 329 7.25 6.74 10.48
N LYS A 330 6.48 7.62 11.14
CA LYS A 330 6.88 8.32 12.37
C LYS A 330 6.67 7.48 13.64
N ALA A 331 5.90 6.39 13.57
CA ALA A 331 5.64 5.54 14.72
C ALA A 331 6.91 4.88 15.27
N THR A 332 7.12 5.01 16.57
CA THR A 332 8.27 4.43 17.31
C THR A 332 7.94 3.09 17.97
N GLU A 333 6.66 2.74 18.08
CA GLU A 333 6.17 1.52 18.70
C GLU A 333 4.91 0.98 17.98
N PRO A 334 4.55 -0.31 18.17
CA PRO A 334 3.30 -0.86 17.65
C PRO A 334 2.09 -0.24 18.35
N GLN A 335 1.16 0.34 17.57
CA GLN A 335 -0.05 0.99 18.11
C GLN A 335 -1.25 0.77 17.20
N MET A 336 -2.45 0.77 17.78
CA MET A 336 -3.72 0.70 17.05
C MET A 336 -4.28 2.11 16.89
N VAL A 337 -4.63 2.50 15.67
CA VAL A 337 -5.21 3.82 15.38
C VAL A 337 -6.54 3.65 14.66
N LEU A 338 -7.56 4.35 15.16
CA LEU A 338 -8.91 4.33 14.60
C LEU A 338 -9.11 5.49 13.63
N PHE A 339 -9.72 5.19 12.49
CA PHE A 339 -10.13 6.17 11.48
C PHE A 339 -11.52 5.84 10.95
N ASN A 340 -12.15 6.82 10.30
CA ASN A 340 -13.33 6.59 9.47
C ASN A 340 -13.00 7.01 8.03
N LEU A 341 -12.89 6.05 7.12
CA LEU A 341 -12.54 6.31 5.71
C LEU A 341 -13.66 6.99 4.92
N TYR A 342 -14.87 7.07 5.45
CA TYR A 342 -15.97 7.79 4.83
C TYR A 342 -16.08 9.22 5.30
N ASP A 343 -15.29 9.65 6.30
CA ASP A 343 -15.45 10.94 6.94
C ASP A 343 -16.94 11.14 7.31
N ASP A 344 -17.62 12.08 6.65
CA ASP A 344 -19.02 12.42 6.86
C ASP A 344 -19.98 11.96 5.73
N TRP A 345 -19.51 11.19 4.74
CA TRP A 345 -20.31 10.84 3.55
C TRP A 345 -21.62 10.12 3.88
N LEU A 346 -21.67 9.34 4.96
CA LEU A 346 -22.87 8.60 5.36
C LEU A 346 -24.05 9.51 5.75
N LYS A 347 -23.84 10.83 5.89
CA LYS A 347 -24.92 11.80 6.10
C LYS A 347 -25.72 12.06 4.82
N THR A 348 -25.08 12.01 3.64
CA THR A 348 -25.71 12.34 2.35
C THR A 348 -25.89 11.15 1.42
N ILE A 349 -25.03 10.13 1.53
CA ILE A 349 -25.06 8.95 0.66
C ILE A 349 -25.10 7.63 1.44
N SER A 350 -25.57 6.57 0.78
CA SER A 350 -25.61 5.22 1.35
C SER A 350 -24.20 4.63 1.54
N SER A 351 -24.07 3.63 2.43
CA SER A 351 -22.82 2.89 2.62
C SER A 351 -22.32 2.22 1.34
N TYR A 352 -23.24 1.73 0.50
CA TYR A 352 -22.90 1.14 -0.80
C TYR A 352 -22.20 2.15 -1.72
N THR A 353 -22.77 3.36 -1.80
CA THR A 353 -22.21 4.45 -2.61
C THR A 353 -20.89 4.95 -2.02
N ALA A 354 -20.82 5.11 -0.70
CA ALA A 354 -19.61 5.54 -0.01
C ALA A 354 -18.44 4.56 -0.20
N PHE A 355 -18.70 3.25 -0.10
CA PHE A 355 -17.70 2.24 -0.42
C PHE A 355 -17.27 2.28 -1.88
N SER A 356 -18.21 2.44 -2.81
CA SER A 356 -17.89 2.52 -4.24
C SER A 356 -17.03 3.75 -4.56
N ARG A 357 -17.33 4.92 -3.95
CA ARG A 357 -16.49 6.13 -4.01
C ARG A 357 -15.09 5.86 -3.46
N LEU A 358 -14.98 5.23 -2.29
CA LEU A 358 -13.70 4.89 -1.69
C LEU A 358 -12.87 3.98 -2.60
N ILE A 359 -13.45 2.91 -3.15
CA ILE A 359 -12.75 2.01 -4.06
C ILE A 359 -12.29 2.73 -5.31
N LEU A 360 -13.10 3.63 -5.87
CA LEU A 360 -12.73 4.44 -7.04
C LEU A 360 -11.51 5.33 -6.75
N ILE A 361 -11.52 6.02 -5.60
CA ILE A 361 -10.40 6.87 -5.16
C ILE A 361 -9.13 6.03 -4.96
N LEU A 362 -9.23 4.94 -4.20
CA LEU A 362 -8.09 4.07 -3.91
C LEU A 362 -7.54 3.41 -5.18
N ARG A 363 -8.40 3.03 -6.13
CA ARG A 363 -7.98 2.48 -7.42
C ARG A 363 -7.24 3.52 -8.26
N ALA A 364 -7.75 4.75 -8.33
CA ALA A 364 -7.08 5.84 -9.02
C ALA A 364 -5.70 6.14 -8.40
N LEU A 365 -5.60 6.19 -7.06
CA LEU A 365 -4.32 6.35 -6.34
C LEU A 365 -3.36 5.16 -6.54
N HIS A 366 -3.90 3.96 -6.75
CA HIS A 366 -3.10 2.78 -7.08
C HIS A 366 -2.49 2.91 -8.48
N VAL A 367 -3.31 3.29 -9.47
CA VAL A 367 -2.96 3.42 -10.89
C VAL A 367 -2.02 4.59 -11.16
N ASN A 368 -2.42 5.81 -10.76
CA ASN A 368 -1.65 7.02 -10.97
C ASN A 368 -1.81 7.97 -9.78
N ASN A 369 -0.87 7.88 -8.84
CA ASN A 369 -0.93 8.63 -7.60
C ASN A 369 -0.89 10.15 -7.82
N ASP A 370 0.02 10.61 -8.67
CA ASP A 370 0.23 12.04 -8.95
C ASP A 370 -1.04 12.68 -9.50
N ARG A 371 -1.61 12.10 -10.56
CA ARG A 371 -2.78 12.67 -11.24
C ARG A 371 -4.07 12.52 -10.41
N ALA A 372 -4.23 11.42 -9.67
CA ALA A 372 -5.35 11.26 -8.74
C ALA A 372 -5.33 12.32 -7.63
N LYS A 373 -4.17 12.66 -7.07
CA LYS A 373 -4.04 13.75 -6.08
C LYS A 373 -4.38 15.12 -6.64
N VAL A 374 -3.98 15.40 -7.88
CA VAL A 374 -4.35 16.64 -8.58
C VAL A 374 -5.86 16.72 -8.80
N ILE A 375 -6.52 15.60 -9.13
CA ILE A 375 -7.98 15.55 -9.28
C ILE A 375 -8.68 15.80 -7.93
N LEU A 376 -8.18 15.21 -6.84
CA LEU A 376 -8.78 15.37 -5.51
C LEU A 376 -8.58 16.80 -4.95
N LYS A 377 -7.45 17.45 -5.25
CA LYS A 377 -7.13 18.80 -4.77
C LYS A 377 -6.66 19.68 -5.93
N PRO A 378 -7.59 20.15 -6.80
CA PRO A 378 -7.25 20.92 -7.99
C PRO A 378 -6.86 22.38 -7.68
N ASP A 379 -7.26 22.90 -6.53
CA ASP A 379 -7.04 24.28 -6.10
C ASP A 379 -6.72 24.37 -4.60
N LYS A 380 -6.40 25.58 -4.11
CA LYS A 380 -6.13 25.81 -2.68
C LYS A 380 -7.41 25.95 -1.85
N THR A 381 -8.53 26.26 -2.50
CA THR A 381 -9.84 26.45 -1.87
C THR A 381 -10.45 25.14 -1.40
N THR A 382 -10.12 24.02 -2.05
CA THR A 382 -10.48 22.66 -1.59
C THR A 382 -9.66 22.26 -0.37
N VAL A 383 -10.20 22.56 0.81
CA VAL A 383 -9.60 22.21 2.09
C VAL A 383 -9.99 20.79 2.54
N THR A 384 -9.08 20.13 3.25
CA THR A 384 -9.38 18.91 3.99
C THR A 384 -9.38 19.29 5.47
N GLU A 385 -10.46 18.97 6.17
CA GLU A 385 -10.54 19.24 7.61
C GLU A 385 -9.51 18.38 8.37
N PRO A 386 -8.98 18.86 9.51
CA PRO A 386 -7.92 18.16 10.24
C PRO A 386 -8.29 16.73 10.67
N HIS A 387 -9.57 16.51 11.00
CA HIS A 387 -10.08 15.21 11.41
C HIS A 387 -10.48 14.33 10.21
N HIS A 388 -10.74 14.92 9.04
CA HIS A 388 -11.05 14.21 7.80
C HIS A 388 -9.81 13.70 7.06
N ILE A 389 -10.03 12.76 6.14
CA ILE A 389 -9.00 12.18 5.26
C ILE A 389 -9.12 12.77 3.86
N TRP A 390 -10.36 12.93 3.38
CA TRP A 390 -10.65 13.39 2.03
C TRP A 390 -10.97 14.89 2.00
N PRO A 391 -10.83 15.55 0.83
CA PRO A 391 -11.27 16.94 0.67
C PRO A 391 -12.76 17.11 1.00
N THR A 392 -13.13 18.20 1.66
CA THR A 392 -14.54 18.53 1.92
C THR A 392 -15.13 19.11 0.62
N LEU A 393 -15.94 18.31 -0.07
CA LEU A 393 -16.60 18.66 -1.33
C LEU A 393 -18.11 18.48 -1.21
N THR A 394 -18.86 19.24 -2.01
CA THR A 394 -20.31 19.06 -2.19
C THR A 394 -20.63 17.80 -3.01
N ASP A 395 -21.86 17.30 -2.93
CA ASP A 395 -22.26 16.10 -3.69
C ASP A 395 -22.14 16.29 -5.21
N GLU A 396 -22.36 17.51 -5.73
CA GLU A 396 -22.22 17.81 -7.15
C GLU A 396 -20.75 17.82 -7.61
N GLU A 397 -19.84 18.34 -6.78
CA GLU A 397 -18.40 18.28 -7.01
C GLU A 397 -17.89 16.84 -6.96
N TRP A 398 -18.38 16.04 -6.02
CA TRP A 398 -18.05 14.62 -5.94
C TRP A 398 -18.41 13.87 -7.23
N ILE A 399 -19.57 14.13 -7.83
CA ILE A 399 -19.96 13.52 -9.11
C ILE A 399 -18.94 13.84 -10.21
N LYS A 400 -18.47 15.09 -10.28
CA LYS A 400 -17.45 15.52 -11.27
C LYS A 400 -16.11 14.83 -11.02
N VAL A 401 -15.66 14.78 -9.77
CA VAL A 401 -14.42 14.11 -9.35
C VAL A 401 -14.48 12.61 -9.62
N GLU A 402 -15.57 11.94 -9.28
CA GLU A 402 -15.78 10.51 -9.54
C GLU A 402 -15.71 10.21 -11.05
N GLY A 403 -16.31 11.06 -11.89
CA GLY A 403 -16.18 10.95 -13.35
C GLY A 403 -14.71 10.99 -13.81
N GLN A 404 -13.94 11.95 -13.32
CA GLN A 404 -12.52 12.10 -13.67
C GLN A 404 -11.66 10.92 -13.17
N LEU A 405 -11.92 10.41 -11.96
CA LEU A 405 -11.20 9.26 -11.41
C LEU A 405 -11.49 7.98 -12.20
N LYS A 406 -12.76 7.77 -12.59
CA LYS A 406 -13.16 6.65 -13.46
C LYS A 406 -12.45 6.71 -14.81
N ASP A 407 -12.45 7.87 -15.47
CA ASP A 407 -11.81 8.05 -16.77
C ASP A 407 -10.30 7.83 -16.69
N LEU A 408 -9.67 8.23 -15.59
CA LEU A 408 -8.24 7.98 -15.33
C LEU A 408 -7.93 6.49 -15.23
N ILE A 409 -8.75 5.72 -14.51
CA ILE A 409 -8.57 4.26 -14.36
C ILE A 409 -8.76 3.57 -15.71
N LEU A 410 -9.83 3.92 -16.45
CA LEU A 410 -10.12 3.32 -17.74
C LEU A 410 -9.06 3.67 -18.79
N ALA A 411 -8.57 4.91 -18.82
CA ALA A 411 -7.52 5.32 -19.74
C ALA A 411 -6.21 4.55 -19.51
N ASP A 412 -5.84 4.28 -18.25
CA ASP A 412 -4.67 3.44 -17.94
C ASP A 412 -4.88 1.99 -18.36
N TYR A 413 -6.06 1.42 -18.08
CA TYR A 413 -6.42 0.06 -18.52
C TYR A 413 -6.38 -0.07 -20.05
N GLY A 414 -6.98 0.88 -20.77
CA GLY A 414 -7.01 0.91 -22.22
C GLY A 414 -5.61 1.05 -22.82
N LYS A 415 -4.75 1.88 -22.22
CA LYS A 415 -3.35 2.03 -22.65
C LYS A 415 -2.51 0.78 -22.40
N LYS A 416 -2.68 0.11 -21.25
CA LYS A 416 -1.92 -1.11 -20.91
C LYS A 416 -2.33 -2.32 -21.73
N ASN A 417 -3.63 -2.46 -22.01
CA ASN A 417 -4.17 -3.61 -22.73
C ASN A 417 -4.42 -3.33 -24.21
N ASN A 418 -4.11 -2.13 -24.70
CA ASN A 418 -4.40 -1.67 -26.06
C ASN A 418 -5.88 -1.85 -26.45
N VAL A 419 -6.80 -1.47 -25.54
CA VAL A 419 -8.26 -1.57 -25.72
C VAL A 419 -8.85 -0.16 -25.78
N ASN A 420 -9.77 0.05 -26.74
CA ASN A 420 -10.56 1.27 -26.78
C ASN A 420 -11.58 1.27 -25.63
N VAL A 421 -11.46 2.22 -24.70
CA VAL A 421 -12.33 2.29 -23.51
C VAL A 421 -13.81 2.43 -23.85
N ALA A 422 -14.14 2.97 -25.02
CA ALA A 422 -15.52 3.14 -25.46
C ALA A 422 -16.22 1.82 -25.81
N SER A 423 -15.47 0.74 -26.07
CA SER A 423 -16.06 -0.59 -26.36
C SER A 423 -16.38 -1.40 -25.10
N LEU A 424 -16.10 -0.87 -23.91
CA LEU A 424 -16.33 -1.57 -22.65
C LEU A 424 -17.80 -1.46 -22.22
N THR A 425 -18.36 -2.59 -21.82
CA THR A 425 -19.70 -2.67 -21.19
C THR A 425 -19.67 -2.17 -19.75
N GLN A 426 -20.83 -1.82 -19.19
CA GLN A 426 -20.91 -1.37 -17.79
C GLN A 426 -20.46 -2.44 -16.78
N SER A 427 -20.72 -3.72 -17.08
CA SER A 427 -20.22 -4.84 -16.28
C SER A 427 -18.70 -4.93 -16.31
N GLU A 428 -18.07 -4.80 -17.49
CA GLU A 428 -16.61 -4.81 -17.62
C GLU A 428 -15.98 -3.59 -16.91
N ILE A 429 -16.58 -2.41 -17.02
CA ILE A 429 -16.12 -1.21 -16.31
C ILE A 429 -16.14 -1.44 -14.79
N ARG A 430 -17.25 -1.98 -14.27
CA ARG A 430 -17.36 -2.30 -12.83
C ARG A 430 -16.30 -3.31 -12.41
N ASP A 431 -16.10 -4.36 -13.20
CA ASP A 431 -15.16 -5.43 -12.89
C ASP A 431 -13.70 -4.93 -12.93
N ILE A 432 -13.35 -4.01 -13.85
CA ILE A 432 -12.04 -3.31 -13.87
C ILE A 432 -11.83 -2.51 -12.57
N ILE A 433 -12.83 -1.73 -12.15
CA ILE A 433 -12.73 -0.89 -10.95
C ILE A 433 -12.60 -1.77 -9.69
N LEU A 434 -13.33 -2.89 -9.64
CA LEU A 434 -13.23 -3.86 -8.54
C LEU A 434 -11.96 -4.73 -8.60
N GLY A 435 -11.23 -4.70 -9.71
CA GLY A 435 -9.94 -5.38 -9.87
C GLY A 435 -10.09 -6.86 -10.23
N MET A 436 -11.13 -7.24 -10.97
CA MET A 436 -11.26 -8.57 -11.55
C MET A 436 -10.44 -8.68 -12.83
N GLU A 437 -9.87 -9.86 -13.08
CA GLU A 437 -9.22 -10.17 -14.35
C GLU A 437 -10.29 -10.43 -15.41
N ILE A 438 -10.40 -9.52 -16.38
CA ILE A 438 -11.26 -9.70 -17.56
C ILE A 438 -10.40 -9.95 -18.80
N SER A 439 -10.85 -10.90 -19.61
CA SER A 439 -10.34 -11.11 -20.96
C SER A 439 -10.58 -9.85 -21.80
N ALA A 440 -9.56 -9.38 -22.50
CA ALA A 440 -9.70 -8.23 -23.40
C ALA A 440 -10.81 -8.52 -24.44
N PRO A 441 -11.72 -7.57 -24.71
CA PRO A 441 -12.80 -7.76 -25.68
C PRO A 441 -12.23 -8.06 -27.07
N SER A 442 -12.87 -8.99 -27.80
CA SER A 442 -12.41 -9.43 -29.12
C SER A 442 -12.36 -8.28 -30.13
N GLN A 443 -11.38 -8.31 -31.05
CA GLN A 443 -11.19 -7.27 -32.09
C GLN A 443 -12.45 -7.04 -32.94
N GLN A 444 -13.25 -8.09 -33.16
CA GLN A 444 -14.51 -8.02 -33.90
C GLN A 444 -15.54 -7.14 -33.17
N ARG A 445 -15.59 -7.20 -31.83
CA ARG A 445 -16.47 -6.36 -30.99
C ARG A 445 -16.03 -4.90 -30.98
N GLN A 446 -14.71 -4.67 -31.03
CA GLN A 446 -14.13 -3.33 -31.12
C GLN A 446 -14.49 -2.65 -32.45
N GLN A 447 -14.43 -3.38 -33.58
CA GLN A 447 -14.82 -2.87 -34.89
C GLN A 447 -16.32 -2.51 -34.96
N ILE A 448 -17.20 -3.33 -34.36
CA ILE A 448 -18.65 -3.06 -34.32
C ILE A 448 -18.94 -1.77 -33.52
N ALA A 449 -18.29 -1.58 -32.37
CA ALA A 449 -18.46 -0.37 -31.56
C ALA A 449 -17.96 0.89 -32.27
N GLU A 450 -16.87 0.79 -33.05
CA GLU A 450 -16.38 1.91 -33.88
C GLU A 450 -17.35 2.26 -35.01
N ILE A 451 -17.96 1.26 -35.66
CA ILE A 451 -18.96 1.47 -36.72
C ILE A 451 -20.24 2.11 -36.14
N GLU A 452 -20.72 1.66 -34.99
CA GLU A 452 -21.87 2.26 -34.31
C GLU A 452 -21.59 3.71 -33.89
N LYS A 453 -20.37 4.02 -33.45
CA LYS A 453 -19.96 5.38 -33.09
C LYS A 453 -19.92 6.30 -34.32
N GLN A 454 -19.38 5.84 -35.45
CA GLN A 454 -19.42 6.58 -36.71
C GLN A 454 -20.85 6.86 -37.19
N THR A 455 -21.76 5.90 -36.97
CA THR A 455 -23.19 6.05 -37.31
C THR A 455 -23.90 7.07 -36.40
N LYS A 456 -23.55 7.11 -35.11
CA LYS A 456 -24.04 8.13 -34.15
C LYS A 456 -23.46 9.52 -34.38
N GLU A 457 -22.17 9.63 -34.72
CA GLU A 457 -21.55 10.91 -35.05
C GLU A 457 -22.11 11.49 -36.37
N GLN A 458 -22.47 10.65 -37.34
CA GLN A 458 -23.18 11.08 -38.55
C GLN A 458 -24.62 11.59 -38.29
N SER A 459 -25.27 11.20 -37.19
CA SER A 459 -26.64 11.62 -36.86
C SER A 459 -26.72 12.89 -35.99
N GLN A 460 -25.59 13.42 -35.52
CA GLN A 460 -25.50 14.64 -34.69
C GLN A 460 -24.69 15.80 -35.30
N LEU A 461 -24.56 15.88 -36.63
CA LEU A 461 -24.03 17.08 -37.29
C LEU A 461 -25.15 18.11 -37.48
N THR A 462 -25.48 18.87 -36.43
CA THR A 462 -26.23 20.14 -36.60
C THR A 462 -25.22 21.29 -36.74
N ALA A 463 -25.07 21.82 -37.96
CA ALA A 463 -24.19 22.95 -38.23
C ALA A 463 -24.68 24.21 -37.48
N THR A 464 -23.82 24.82 -36.68
CA THR A 464 -24.15 26.10 -36.02
C THR A 464 -23.92 27.23 -37.02
N GLN A 465 -24.99 27.94 -37.42
CA GLN A 465 -24.90 29.10 -38.30
C GLN A 465 -24.74 30.36 -37.45
N THR A 466 -23.66 31.11 -37.66
CA THR A 466 -23.44 32.41 -37.01
C THR A 466 -23.71 33.51 -38.03
N ARG A 467 -24.62 34.46 -37.70
CA ARG A 467 -24.99 35.59 -38.58
C ARG A 467 -24.28 36.85 -38.10
N THR A 468 -23.47 37.46 -38.96
CA THR A 468 -22.76 38.71 -38.67
C THR A 468 -22.90 39.68 -39.84
N VAL A 469 -23.06 40.97 -39.54
CA VAL A 469 -23.28 42.03 -40.53
C VAL A 469 -22.00 42.85 -40.68
N ASN A 470 -21.56 43.14 -41.90
CA ASN A 470 -20.40 44.01 -42.11
C ASN A 470 -20.81 45.51 -42.01
N LYS A 471 -19.81 46.40 -41.92
CA LYS A 471 -19.97 47.86 -41.79
C LYS A 471 -20.75 48.58 -42.92
N HIS A 472 -21.11 47.88 -43.99
CA HIS A 472 -21.92 48.34 -45.14
C HIS A 472 -23.32 47.70 -45.19
N GLY A 473 -23.72 46.91 -44.20
CA GLY A 473 -25.10 46.41 -44.06
C GLY A 473 -25.41 45.09 -44.75
N ASP A 474 -24.43 44.43 -45.37
CA ASP A 474 -24.60 43.10 -45.96
C ASP A 474 -24.49 42.00 -44.90
N GLU A 475 -25.45 41.07 -44.91
CA GLU A 475 -25.50 39.94 -43.99
C GLU A 475 -24.59 38.80 -44.44
N ILE A 476 -23.68 38.38 -43.57
CA ILE A 476 -22.83 37.21 -43.76
C ILE A 476 -23.33 36.10 -42.84
N ILE A 477 -23.73 34.98 -43.43
CA ILE A 477 -24.12 33.76 -42.73
C ILE A 477 -22.96 32.78 -42.86
N THR A 478 -22.25 32.50 -41.76
CA THR A 478 -21.14 31.53 -41.74
C THR A 478 -21.59 30.25 -41.05
N SER A 479 -21.57 29.13 -41.77
CA SER A 479 -21.88 27.80 -41.24
C SER A 479 -20.60 27.06 -40.88
N THR A 480 -20.35 26.85 -39.59
CA THR A 480 -19.15 26.14 -39.10
C THR A 480 -19.49 24.68 -38.87
N THR A 481 -18.84 23.77 -39.59
CA THR A 481 -19.08 22.31 -39.55
C THR A 481 -17.97 21.53 -38.82
N SER A 482 -16.91 22.18 -38.34
CA SER A 482 -15.78 21.51 -37.66
C SER A 482 -15.54 22.04 -36.24
N ASN A 483 -15.36 21.12 -35.28
CA ASN A 483 -14.96 21.42 -33.89
C ASN A 483 -13.52 21.95 -33.76
N TYR A 484 -12.75 22.00 -34.86
CA TYR A 484 -11.35 22.42 -34.83
C TYR A 484 -11.21 23.95 -34.67
N GLU A 485 -12.13 24.73 -35.23
CA GLU A 485 -12.09 26.19 -35.19
C GLU A 485 -12.66 26.79 -33.90
N THR A 486 -13.32 25.99 -33.07
CA THR A 486 -13.84 26.39 -31.75
C THR A 486 -12.85 26.16 -30.61
N GLN A 487 -11.67 25.55 -30.87
CA GLN A 487 -10.61 25.51 -29.86
C GLN A 487 -10.06 26.92 -29.64
N THR A 488 -10.56 27.55 -28.57
CA THR A 488 -10.00 28.79 -28.07
C THR A 488 -8.57 28.51 -27.61
N PHE A 489 -7.59 28.91 -28.41
CA PHE A 489 -6.18 28.84 -28.02
C PHE A 489 -5.96 29.79 -26.84
N SER A 490 -5.97 29.26 -25.61
CA SER A 490 -5.64 30.04 -24.43
C SER A 490 -4.12 30.21 -24.34
N SER A 491 -3.64 31.44 -24.55
CA SER A 491 -2.22 31.79 -24.52
C SER A 491 -1.63 31.89 -23.10
N LYS A 492 -2.46 31.72 -22.06
CA LYS A 492 -2.00 31.67 -20.67
C LYS A 492 -1.56 30.27 -20.34
N THR A 493 -0.25 30.03 -20.33
CA THR A 493 0.34 28.82 -19.75
C THR A 493 -0.18 28.68 -18.31
N GLU A 494 -1.00 27.66 -18.02
CA GLU A 494 -1.52 27.40 -16.67
C GLU A 494 -0.39 26.99 -15.74
N TRP A 495 0.33 27.98 -15.21
CA TRP A 495 1.41 27.79 -14.25
C TRP A 495 0.88 27.24 -12.91
N ARG A 496 -0.41 27.46 -12.60
CA ARG A 496 -1.05 26.99 -11.36
C ARG A 496 -1.11 25.46 -11.28
N VAL A 497 -1.59 24.80 -12.33
CA VAL A 497 -1.66 23.33 -12.41
C VAL A 497 -0.27 22.72 -12.28
N ARG A 498 0.72 23.34 -12.92
CA ARG A 498 2.13 22.90 -12.79
C ARG A 498 2.69 23.14 -11.40
N ALA A 499 2.36 24.26 -10.74
CA ALA A 499 2.80 24.53 -9.37
C ALA A 499 2.27 23.50 -8.37
N ILE A 500 1.01 23.09 -8.50
CA ILE A 500 0.42 22.04 -7.66
C ILE A 500 1.10 20.69 -7.94
N SER A 501 1.34 20.38 -9.21
CA SER A 501 2.03 19.14 -9.61
C SER A 501 3.49 19.10 -9.10
N ALA A 502 4.19 20.24 -9.12
CA ALA A 502 5.56 20.38 -8.63
C ALA A 502 5.67 20.14 -7.11
N ALA A 503 4.63 20.47 -6.33
CA ALA A 503 4.60 20.18 -4.89
C ALA A 503 4.72 18.67 -4.58
N ASN A 504 4.30 17.81 -5.51
CA ASN A 504 4.36 16.35 -5.39
C ASN A 504 5.70 15.74 -5.85
N LEU A 505 6.67 16.53 -6.32
CA LEU A 505 7.96 16.03 -6.81
C LEU A 505 8.76 15.24 -5.74
N HIS A 506 8.53 15.54 -4.46
CA HIS A 506 9.14 14.82 -3.35
C HIS A 506 8.81 13.32 -3.37
N LEU A 507 7.64 12.91 -3.88
CA LEU A 507 7.24 11.50 -3.98
C LEU A 507 8.15 10.69 -4.93
N ARG A 508 8.66 11.33 -5.99
CA ARG A 508 9.54 10.68 -6.97
C ARG A 508 10.93 10.39 -6.40
N THR A 509 11.33 11.10 -5.34
CA THR A 509 12.60 10.87 -4.66
C THR A 509 12.70 9.53 -3.92
N ASN A 510 11.58 8.81 -3.79
CA ASN A 510 11.54 7.46 -3.23
C ASN A 510 12.05 6.40 -4.21
N HIS A 511 11.92 6.65 -5.52
CA HIS A 511 12.32 5.75 -6.59
C HIS A 511 13.34 6.43 -7.49
N ILE A 512 14.62 6.27 -7.15
CA ILE A 512 15.73 6.85 -7.90
C ILE A 512 16.50 5.73 -8.59
N TYR A 513 16.57 5.80 -9.91
CA TYR A 513 17.36 4.90 -10.75
C TYR A 513 18.64 5.61 -11.17
N VAL A 514 19.76 4.92 -11.06
CA VAL A 514 21.06 5.41 -11.55
C VAL A 514 21.46 4.53 -12.71
N SER A 515 21.56 5.12 -13.90
CA SER A 515 22.06 4.46 -15.10
C SER A 515 23.58 4.44 -15.05
N SER A 516 24.15 3.26 -14.83
CA SER A 516 25.60 3.02 -14.81
C SER A 516 25.96 1.96 -15.85
N ASP A 517 26.91 2.27 -16.73
CA ASP A 517 27.58 1.26 -17.57
C ASP A 517 28.58 0.43 -16.73
N ASP A 518 29.12 -0.64 -17.33
CA ASP A 518 30.14 -1.49 -16.72
C ASP A 518 31.34 -0.68 -16.18
N ILE A 519 31.87 -1.12 -15.04
CA ILE A 519 32.94 -0.43 -14.32
C ILE A 519 34.21 -0.39 -15.20
N LYS A 520 34.60 0.81 -15.65
CA LYS A 520 35.89 1.04 -16.30
C LYS A 520 36.94 1.37 -15.24
N GLU A 521 38.01 0.58 -15.14
CA GLU A 521 39.11 0.77 -14.17
C GLU A 521 39.88 2.10 -14.35
N THR A 522 39.74 2.76 -15.50
CA THR A 522 40.51 3.96 -15.88
C THR A 522 39.75 5.28 -15.72
N GLY A 523 38.48 5.27 -15.30
CA GLY A 523 37.63 6.47 -15.21
C GLY A 523 37.41 6.97 -13.78
N TYR A 524 37.06 8.26 -13.64
CA TYR A 524 36.62 8.82 -12.35
C TYR A 524 35.23 8.31 -11.96
N THR A 525 35.03 8.06 -10.67
CA THR A 525 33.71 7.75 -10.10
C THR A 525 33.17 8.95 -9.33
N TYR A 526 31.96 9.39 -9.67
CA TYR A 526 31.33 10.57 -9.06
C TYR A 526 30.33 10.15 -7.99
N ILE A 527 30.43 10.75 -6.80
CA ILE A 527 29.53 10.47 -5.68
C ILE A 527 28.65 11.68 -5.43
N LEU A 528 27.34 11.54 -5.66
CA LEU A 528 26.34 12.57 -5.41
C LEU A 528 25.60 12.32 -4.09
N PRO A 529 25.61 13.29 -3.15
CA PRO A 529 24.86 13.15 -1.90
C PRO A 529 23.35 13.15 -2.12
N LYS A 530 22.65 12.21 -1.47
CA LYS A 530 21.20 12.09 -1.59
C LYS A 530 20.45 13.34 -1.11
N ASN A 531 20.99 14.06 -0.12
CA ASN A 531 20.31 15.25 0.43
C ASN A 531 20.22 16.38 -0.61
N VAL A 532 21.31 16.65 -1.34
CA VAL A 532 21.30 17.69 -2.38
C VAL A 532 20.50 17.26 -3.60
N LEU A 533 20.58 15.98 -4.00
CA LEU A 533 19.77 15.45 -5.08
C LEU A 533 18.26 15.58 -4.78
N LYS A 534 17.83 15.15 -3.59
CA LYS A 534 16.43 15.27 -3.17
C LYS A 534 15.95 16.71 -3.22
N LYS A 535 16.75 17.65 -2.69
CA LYS A 535 16.39 19.07 -2.72
C LYS A 535 16.37 19.62 -4.15
N PHE A 536 17.32 19.24 -5.00
CA PHE A 536 17.37 19.64 -6.42
C PHE A 536 16.13 19.18 -7.19
N ILE A 537 15.66 17.95 -6.95
CA ILE A 537 14.40 17.45 -7.53
C ILE A 537 13.20 18.25 -7.00
N CYS A 538 13.11 18.49 -5.69
CA CYS A 538 11.97 19.20 -5.09
C CYS A 538 11.85 20.66 -5.53
N ILE A 539 12.95 21.34 -5.89
CA ILE A 539 12.90 22.74 -6.35
C ILE A 539 12.62 22.89 -7.85
N SER A 540 12.50 21.78 -8.60
CA SER A 540 12.39 21.80 -10.06
C SER A 540 10.95 21.96 -10.59
N ASP A 541 10.79 22.04 -11.91
CA ASP A 541 9.51 21.97 -12.61
C ASP A 541 9.44 20.69 -13.46
N LEU A 542 8.25 20.14 -13.64
CA LEU A 542 8.03 18.93 -14.45
C LEU A 542 8.25 19.17 -15.96
N ARG A 543 8.26 20.42 -16.41
CA ARG A 543 8.37 20.78 -17.83
C ARG A 543 9.58 21.64 -18.14
N ALA A 544 9.78 22.73 -17.39
CA ALA A 544 10.92 23.62 -17.58
C ALA A 544 12.18 23.04 -16.92
N GLN A 545 13.26 22.95 -17.68
CA GLN A 545 14.53 22.46 -17.17
C GLN A 545 15.16 23.47 -16.21
N ILE A 546 15.81 22.97 -15.16
CA ILE A 546 16.66 23.75 -14.27
C ILE A 546 18.04 23.09 -14.21
N ALA A 547 19.07 23.87 -13.92
CA ALA A 547 20.45 23.42 -13.82
C ALA A 547 21.17 23.96 -12.59
N GLY A 548 22.22 23.26 -12.18
CA GLY A 548 23.14 23.70 -11.13
C GLY A 548 24.57 23.28 -11.46
N TYR A 549 25.54 24.11 -11.14
CA TYR A 549 26.96 23.77 -11.28
C TYR A 549 27.42 22.89 -10.13
N LEU A 550 28.25 21.90 -10.42
CA LEU A 550 28.76 20.91 -9.48
C LEU A 550 30.18 21.29 -9.06
N TYR A 551 30.41 21.33 -7.75
CA TYR A 551 31.72 21.51 -7.16
C TYR A 551 31.99 20.41 -6.13
N GLY A 552 33.24 19.98 -6.06
CA GLY A 552 33.61 18.89 -5.17
C GLY A 552 35.11 18.74 -4.98
N VAL A 553 35.47 17.66 -4.31
CA VAL A 553 36.87 17.30 -4.02
C VAL A 553 37.04 15.80 -4.12
N SER A 554 38.25 15.36 -4.41
CA SER A 554 38.63 13.96 -4.19
C SER A 554 38.90 13.71 -2.71
N PRO A 555 38.46 12.57 -2.15
CA PRO A 555 38.85 12.19 -0.81
C PRO A 555 40.38 11.98 -0.75
N PRO A 556 41.03 12.26 0.40
CA PRO A 556 42.48 12.13 0.54
C PRO A 556 43.00 10.74 0.19
N ASP A 557 42.18 9.72 0.45
CA ASP A 557 42.54 8.31 0.30
C ASP A 557 42.40 7.80 -1.14
N ASN A 558 41.64 8.48 -2.01
CA ASN A 558 41.38 8.01 -3.36
C ASN A 558 41.16 9.16 -4.38
N PRO A 559 42.17 9.47 -5.23
CA PRO A 559 42.06 10.54 -6.21
C PRO A 559 41.14 10.21 -7.39
N GLN A 560 40.83 8.94 -7.65
CA GLN A 560 39.92 8.52 -8.73
C GLN A 560 38.44 8.70 -8.35
N VAL A 561 38.15 8.99 -7.09
CA VAL A 561 36.79 9.31 -6.63
C VAL A 561 36.60 10.82 -6.57
N LYS A 562 35.45 11.30 -7.02
CA LYS A 562 35.05 12.71 -7.00
C LYS A 562 33.78 12.85 -6.17
N GLU A 563 33.91 13.41 -4.97
CA GLU A 563 32.77 13.66 -4.09
C GLU A 563 32.17 15.03 -4.38
N ILE A 564 30.93 15.07 -4.86
CA ILE A 564 30.20 16.31 -5.10
C ILE A 564 29.80 16.87 -3.73
N ARG A 565 30.34 18.03 -3.36
CA ARG A 565 30.08 18.68 -2.07
C ARG A 565 29.07 19.81 -2.19
N CYS A 566 29.01 20.47 -3.34
CA CYS A 566 28.19 21.65 -3.54
C CYS A 566 27.47 21.63 -4.89
N ILE A 567 26.19 22.03 -4.87
CA ILE A 567 25.45 22.42 -6.08
C ILE A 567 25.20 23.93 -6.02
N VAL A 568 25.72 24.66 -7.02
CA VAL A 568 25.53 26.10 -7.12
C VAL A 568 24.39 26.40 -8.09
N MET A 569 23.33 27.04 -7.57
CA MET A 569 22.25 27.57 -8.38
C MET A 569 22.59 28.99 -8.81
N VAL A 570 22.62 29.21 -10.12
CA VAL A 570 22.87 30.53 -10.73
C VAL A 570 21.57 31.12 -11.26
N PRO A 571 21.50 32.46 -11.51
CA PRO A 571 20.41 33.06 -12.28
C PRO A 571 20.18 32.28 -13.57
N GLN A 572 18.97 31.83 -13.86
CA GLN A 572 18.70 31.00 -15.03
C GLN A 572 17.24 31.01 -15.44
N TRP A 573 16.97 30.66 -16.69
CA TRP A 573 15.63 30.34 -17.19
C TRP A 573 15.70 29.13 -18.12
N GLY A 574 14.61 28.38 -18.22
CA GLY A 574 14.60 27.08 -18.87
C GLY A 574 13.37 26.88 -19.75
N THR A 575 13.59 26.18 -20.85
CA THR A 575 12.55 25.66 -21.72
C THR A 575 12.32 24.17 -21.41
N HIS A 576 11.51 23.50 -22.23
CA HIS A 576 11.35 22.05 -22.13
C HIS A 576 12.53 21.27 -22.74
N GLN A 577 13.41 21.94 -23.50
CA GLN A 577 14.53 21.32 -24.21
C GLN A 577 15.90 21.79 -23.69
N THR A 578 16.01 23.01 -23.19
CA THR A 578 17.29 23.64 -22.84
C THR A 578 17.17 24.54 -21.62
N VAL A 579 18.31 24.80 -20.98
CA VAL A 579 18.46 25.80 -19.93
C VAL A 579 19.40 26.91 -20.41
N HIS A 580 19.14 28.13 -19.97
CA HIS A 580 19.95 29.31 -20.28
C HIS A 580 20.57 29.83 -18.99
N LEU A 581 21.90 29.93 -19.00
CA LEU A 581 22.73 30.34 -17.87
C LEU A 581 23.57 31.58 -18.26
N PRO A 582 23.95 32.45 -17.31
CA PRO A 582 24.92 33.51 -17.52
C PRO A 582 26.30 32.94 -17.86
N SER A 583 27.07 33.71 -18.63
CA SER A 583 28.43 33.35 -19.05
C SER A 583 29.42 33.36 -17.87
N GLN A 584 29.17 34.17 -16.84
CA GLN A 584 30.01 34.22 -15.65
C GLN A 584 29.85 32.92 -14.84
N LEU A 585 30.96 32.22 -14.57
CA LEU A 585 30.97 31.08 -13.65
C LEU A 585 30.88 31.50 -12.18
N PRO A 586 30.37 30.62 -11.30
CA PRO A 586 30.35 30.81 -9.86
C PRO A 586 31.72 31.17 -9.27
N GLN A 587 31.76 32.27 -8.50
CA GLN A 587 32.93 32.65 -7.71
C GLN A 587 32.50 32.93 -6.27
N HIS A 588 33.16 32.27 -5.31
CA HIS A 588 32.95 32.49 -3.87
C HIS A 588 34.16 31.95 -3.10
N GLU A 589 34.40 32.44 -1.88
CA GLU A 589 35.50 32.00 -1.01
C GLU A 589 35.49 30.48 -0.76
N TYR A 590 34.36 29.92 -0.30
CA TYR A 590 34.19 28.46 -0.15
C TYR A 590 34.41 27.63 -1.43
N LEU A 591 34.27 28.20 -2.63
CA LEU A 591 34.50 27.46 -3.87
C LEU A 591 35.99 27.34 -4.22
N LYS A 592 36.87 28.17 -3.63
CA LYS A 592 38.31 28.14 -3.92
C LYS A 592 38.99 26.85 -3.50
N GLU A 593 38.46 26.19 -2.48
CA GLU A 593 38.97 24.90 -1.97
C GLU A 593 38.41 23.69 -2.74
N MET A 594 37.50 23.91 -3.70
CA MET A 594 36.83 22.87 -4.47
C MET A 594 37.16 22.98 -5.96
N GLU A 595 37.16 21.85 -6.66
CA GLU A 595 37.29 21.83 -8.13
C GLU A 595 35.90 21.79 -8.79
N PRO A 596 35.73 22.41 -9.97
CA PRO A 596 34.51 22.29 -10.75
C PRO A 596 34.40 20.87 -11.34
N LEU A 597 33.26 20.22 -11.13
CA LEU A 597 32.97 18.87 -11.60
C LEU A 597 31.92 18.85 -12.73
N GLY A 598 31.53 20.02 -13.24
CA GLY A 598 30.57 20.16 -14.34
C GLY A 598 29.20 20.66 -13.88
N TRP A 599 28.12 20.09 -14.40
CA TRP A 599 26.75 20.58 -14.11
C TRP A 599 25.70 19.46 -14.11
N ILE A 600 24.62 19.69 -13.37
CA ILE A 600 23.43 18.83 -13.33
C ILE A 600 22.23 19.60 -13.88
N HIS A 601 21.35 18.96 -14.64
CA HIS A 601 20.07 19.56 -15.03
C HIS A 601 18.92 18.56 -15.06
N THR A 602 17.70 19.07 -14.94
CA THR A 602 16.48 18.27 -15.07
C THR A 602 16.06 18.16 -16.53
N GLN A 603 15.40 17.06 -16.89
CA GLN A 603 14.75 16.90 -18.19
C GLN A 603 13.36 16.27 -18.04
N PRO A 604 12.36 16.77 -18.78
CA PRO A 604 10.96 16.34 -18.61
C PRO A 604 10.70 14.92 -19.10
N ASN A 605 11.50 14.43 -20.06
CA ASN A 605 11.41 13.10 -20.62
C ASN A 605 12.76 12.39 -20.50
N GLU A 606 12.73 11.08 -20.36
CA GLU A 606 13.93 10.25 -20.43
C GLU A 606 14.38 10.08 -21.88
N SER A 607 15.65 10.39 -22.15
CA SER A 607 16.30 10.15 -23.43
C SER A 607 17.44 9.14 -23.23
N PRO A 608 17.58 8.12 -24.09
CA PRO A 608 18.68 7.16 -24.01
C PRO A 608 20.04 7.79 -24.37
N GLN A 609 20.01 8.96 -25.00
CA GLN A 609 21.18 9.70 -25.48
C GLN A 609 21.24 11.09 -24.82
N LEU A 610 22.45 11.61 -24.64
CA LEU A 610 22.64 13.01 -24.25
C LEU A 610 22.02 13.93 -25.32
N SER A 611 21.49 15.10 -24.96
CA SER A 611 20.94 15.98 -25.98
C SER A 611 22.06 16.72 -26.72
N PRO A 612 21.90 17.02 -28.02
CA PRO A 612 22.88 17.84 -28.75
C PRO A 612 23.09 19.24 -28.14
N GLN A 613 22.05 19.76 -27.49
CA GLN A 613 22.08 21.04 -26.79
C GLN A 613 22.96 20.98 -25.54
N ASP A 614 22.96 19.86 -24.81
CA ASP A 614 23.81 19.67 -23.63
C ASP A 614 25.28 19.56 -24.04
N VAL A 615 25.58 18.83 -25.13
CA VAL A 615 26.94 18.75 -25.70
C VAL A 615 27.44 20.14 -26.10
N THR A 616 26.61 20.90 -26.81
CA THR A 616 26.93 22.26 -27.26
C THR A 616 27.16 23.19 -26.07
N THR A 617 26.30 23.13 -25.05
CA THR A 617 26.37 23.99 -23.86
C THR A 617 27.62 23.67 -23.04
N HIS A 618 27.87 22.39 -22.78
CA HIS A 618 29.03 21.96 -22.02
C HIS A 618 30.34 22.28 -22.74
N ALA A 619 30.43 22.09 -24.06
CA ALA A 619 31.61 22.45 -24.84
C ALA A 619 31.88 23.97 -24.84
N LYS A 620 30.83 24.81 -24.94
CA LYS A 620 30.98 26.27 -24.87
C LYS A 620 31.47 26.74 -23.50
N ILE A 621 30.88 26.22 -22.43
CA ILE A 621 31.32 26.55 -21.06
C ILE A 621 32.79 26.19 -20.86
N MET A 622 33.21 25.01 -21.34
CA MET A 622 34.58 24.53 -21.23
C MET A 622 35.56 25.36 -22.10
N ALA A 623 35.14 25.80 -23.28
CA ALA A 623 35.94 26.66 -24.15
C ALA A 623 36.16 28.06 -23.55
N ASP A 624 35.14 28.61 -22.88
CA ASP A 624 35.19 29.94 -22.27
C ASP A 624 35.92 29.93 -20.92
N ASN A 625 36.07 28.76 -20.28
CA ASN A 625 36.59 28.64 -18.92
C ASN A 625 37.69 27.56 -18.80
N PRO A 626 38.98 27.95 -18.83
CA PRO A 626 40.10 27.02 -18.71
C PRO A 626 40.18 26.25 -17.37
N SER A 627 39.39 26.64 -16.36
CA SER A 627 39.30 25.95 -15.09
C SER A 627 38.55 24.61 -15.18
N TRP A 628 37.78 24.38 -16.25
CA TRP A 628 37.07 23.14 -16.49
C TRP A 628 38.00 22.14 -17.20
N ASP A 629 38.30 21.05 -16.50
CA ASP A 629 39.07 19.93 -17.04
C ASP A 629 38.14 18.94 -17.75
N GLY A 630 38.31 18.77 -19.07
CA GLY A 630 37.47 17.90 -19.89
C GLY A 630 37.45 16.43 -19.46
N GLU A 631 38.44 15.96 -18.68
CA GLU A 631 38.44 14.61 -18.11
C GLU A 631 37.71 14.50 -16.77
N LYS A 632 37.52 15.61 -16.06
CA LYS A 632 36.88 15.65 -14.73
C LYS A 632 35.48 16.27 -14.72
N THR A 633 35.14 17.07 -15.72
CA THR A 633 33.83 17.73 -15.76
C THR A 633 32.79 16.87 -16.45
N ILE A 634 31.63 16.73 -15.83
CA ILE A 634 30.55 15.86 -16.29
C ILE A 634 29.22 16.60 -16.46
N ILE A 635 28.30 15.97 -17.18
CA ILE A 635 26.91 16.39 -17.34
C ILE A 635 26.05 15.34 -16.66
N ILE A 636 25.31 15.72 -15.62
CA ILE A 636 24.33 14.84 -14.99
C ILE A 636 22.94 15.22 -15.48
N THR A 637 22.26 14.28 -16.14
CA THR A 637 20.85 14.46 -16.53
C THR A 637 19.95 13.80 -15.50
N CYS A 638 18.94 14.53 -15.03
CA CYS A 638 17.92 14.04 -14.10
C CYS A 638 16.57 14.00 -14.81
N SER A 639 16.19 12.83 -15.30
CA SER A 639 14.93 12.59 -16.01
C SER A 639 13.76 12.33 -15.08
N PHE A 640 12.64 12.99 -15.36
CA PHE A 640 11.39 12.73 -14.67
C PHE A 640 10.55 11.68 -15.39
N THR A 641 10.45 10.51 -14.78
CA THR A 641 9.55 9.43 -15.20
C THR A 641 8.34 9.36 -14.26
N PRO A 642 7.20 8.80 -14.67
CA PRO A 642 6.03 8.68 -13.79
C PRO A 642 6.39 7.96 -12.47
N GLY A 643 6.27 8.65 -11.35
CA GLY A 643 6.55 8.11 -10.01
C GLY A 643 8.03 7.89 -9.64
N SER A 644 8.98 8.23 -10.52
CA SER A 644 10.42 8.00 -10.26
C SER A 644 11.32 9.06 -10.93
N CYS A 645 12.62 8.99 -10.66
CA CYS A 645 13.64 9.81 -11.32
C CYS A 645 14.78 8.92 -11.79
N THR A 646 15.24 9.13 -13.02
CA THR A 646 16.45 8.47 -13.54
C THR A 646 17.58 9.47 -13.65
N LEU A 647 18.76 9.11 -13.14
CA LEU A 647 19.97 9.88 -13.31
C LEU A 647 20.95 9.16 -14.24
N THR A 648 21.55 9.91 -15.15
CA THR A 648 22.67 9.46 -15.97
C THR A 648 23.77 10.51 -15.97
N ALA A 649 25.03 10.07 -15.85
CA ALA A 649 26.18 10.96 -15.92
C ALA A 649 26.96 10.72 -17.22
N TYR A 650 27.38 11.81 -17.85
CA TYR A 650 28.08 11.81 -19.14
C TYR A 650 29.35 12.66 -19.08
N LYS A 651 30.37 12.27 -19.83
CA LYS A 651 31.58 13.05 -20.12
C LYS A 651 31.67 13.28 -21.63
N LEU A 652 32.16 14.44 -22.06
CA LEU A 652 32.42 14.66 -23.48
C LEU A 652 33.70 13.95 -23.91
N THR A 653 33.68 13.40 -25.12
CA THR A 653 34.90 12.95 -25.80
C THR A 653 35.56 14.13 -26.50
N PRO A 654 36.87 14.05 -26.84
CA PRO A 654 37.54 15.12 -27.59
C PRO A 654 36.86 15.49 -28.91
N SER A 655 36.26 14.51 -29.61
CA SER A 655 35.47 14.75 -30.81
C SER A 655 34.17 15.50 -30.52
N GLY A 656 33.49 15.16 -29.42
CA GLY A 656 32.29 15.87 -28.97
C GLY A 656 32.55 17.30 -28.54
N TYR A 657 33.69 17.56 -27.89
CA TYR A 657 34.12 18.92 -27.55
C TYR A 657 34.32 19.78 -28.80
N GLU A 658 35.07 19.29 -29.79
CA GLU A 658 35.32 20.05 -31.02
C GLU A 658 34.02 20.31 -31.79
N TRP A 659 33.15 19.29 -31.89
CA TRP A 659 31.85 19.44 -32.52
C TRP A 659 30.97 20.46 -31.79
N GLY A 660 30.84 20.35 -30.46
CA GLY A 660 30.00 21.21 -29.64
C GLY A 660 30.43 22.68 -29.67
N ARG A 661 31.74 22.94 -29.73
CA ARG A 661 32.31 24.30 -29.86
C ARG A 661 31.94 24.95 -31.20
N GLN A 662 31.98 24.17 -32.28
CA GLN A 662 31.66 24.65 -33.64
C GLN A 662 30.15 24.71 -33.91
N ASN A 663 29.33 24.01 -33.13
CA ASN A 663 27.90 23.92 -33.39
C ASN A 663 27.17 25.26 -33.17
N THR A 664 26.48 25.69 -34.22
CA THR A 664 25.63 26.89 -34.24
C THR A 664 24.14 26.55 -34.38
N ASP A 665 23.81 25.31 -34.76
CA ASP A 665 22.43 24.85 -34.94
C ASP A 665 21.78 24.51 -33.59
N LYS A 666 20.65 25.18 -33.32
CA LYS A 666 19.84 25.02 -32.11
C LYS A 666 18.66 24.05 -32.29
N GLY A 667 18.59 23.36 -33.42
CA GLY A 667 17.58 22.33 -33.69
C GLY A 667 17.78 21.07 -32.84
N ASN A 668 16.77 20.18 -32.88
CA ASN A 668 16.80 18.90 -32.17
C ASN A 668 17.73 17.86 -32.83
N ASN A 669 18.00 17.99 -34.13
CA ASN A 669 18.87 17.08 -34.89
C ASN A 669 19.92 17.89 -35.68
N PRO A 670 20.90 18.50 -34.99
CA PRO A 670 21.93 19.28 -35.66
C PRO A 670 22.85 18.39 -36.51
N LYS A 671 23.33 18.94 -37.62
CA LYS A 671 24.17 18.22 -38.58
C LYS A 671 25.47 17.74 -37.92
N GLY A 672 25.79 16.47 -38.12
CA GLY A 672 27.04 15.85 -37.63
C GLY A 672 27.01 15.41 -36.16
N TYR A 673 25.88 15.50 -35.47
CA TYR A 673 25.73 14.93 -34.14
C TYR A 673 25.84 13.40 -34.15
N LEU A 674 26.68 12.85 -33.28
CA LEU A 674 26.90 11.40 -33.16
C LEU A 674 26.93 10.98 -31.68
N PRO A 675 26.42 9.78 -31.33
CA PRO A 675 26.53 9.25 -29.97
C PRO A 675 27.97 9.03 -29.47
N SER A 676 28.97 9.03 -30.36
CA SER A 676 30.40 8.95 -30.00
C SER A 676 30.97 10.25 -29.41
N HIS A 677 30.19 11.33 -29.40
CA HIS A 677 30.58 12.64 -28.84
C HIS A 677 30.60 12.66 -27.31
N TYR A 678 30.04 11.64 -26.66
CA TYR A 678 30.03 11.52 -25.21
C TYR A 678 30.22 10.08 -24.79
N GLU A 679 30.64 9.88 -23.55
CA GLU A 679 30.66 8.58 -22.90
C GLU A 679 29.91 8.65 -21.57
N ARG A 680 29.28 7.54 -21.17
CA ARG A 680 28.69 7.43 -19.84
C ARG A 680 29.79 7.22 -18.82
N VAL A 681 29.63 7.84 -17.65
CA VAL A 681 30.57 7.74 -16.53
C VAL A 681 29.88 7.22 -15.29
N GLN A 682 30.67 6.64 -14.40
CA GLN A 682 30.15 6.01 -13.19
C GLN A 682 29.71 7.07 -12.18
N MET A 683 28.48 6.94 -11.70
CA MET A 683 27.94 7.77 -10.63
C MET A 683 27.31 6.90 -9.54
N LEU A 684 27.50 7.28 -8.28
CA LEU A 684 26.91 6.64 -7.11
C LEU A 684 26.18 7.66 -6.24
N LEU A 685 25.17 7.20 -5.52
CA LEU A 685 24.45 8.00 -4.53
C LEU A 685 24.89 7.64 -3.12
N SER A 686 25.21 8.63 -2.30
CA SER A 686 25.66 8.41 -0.92
C SER A 686 24.78 9.12 0.10
N ASP A 687 24.57 8.47 1.24
CA ASP A 687 23.99 9.02 2.48
C ASP A 687 25.04 9.20 3.58
N ARG A 688 26.32 8.89 3.32
CA ARG A 688 27.40 8.98 4.32
C ARG A 688 27.85 10.40 4.61
N PHE A 689 27.66 11.32 3.67
CA PHE A 689 27.99 12.73 3.82
C PHE A 689 26.89 13.60 3.23
N LEU A 690 26.87 14.87 3.65
CA LEU A 690 25.91 15.86 3.19
C LEU A 690 26.60 16.84 2.26
N GLY A 691 25.96 17.16 1.14
CA GLY A 691 26.31 18.32 0.33
C GLY A 691 25.54 19.57 0.76
N PHE A 692 25.92 20.72 0.24
CA PHE A 692 25.24 22.00 0.46
C PHE A 692 24.93 22.73 -0.85
N PHE A 693 24.13 23.79 -0.77
CA PHE A 693 23.82 24.65 -1.90
C PHE A 693 24.42 26.04 -1.74
N MET A 694 24.67 26.68 -2.87
CA MET A 694 24.88 28.13 -2.96
C MET A 694 23.88 28.71 -3.94
N VAL A 695 23.39 29.90 -3.64
CA VAL A 695 22.36 30.59 -4.42
C VAL A 695 22.75 32.06 -4.61
N PRO A 696 22.12 32.80 -5.53
CA PRO A 696 22.43 34.22 -5.70
C PRO A 696 22.09 35.02 -4.43
N ALA A 697 22.93 36.00 -4.09
CA ALA A 697 22.82 36.77 -2.85
C ALA A 697 21.63 37.76 -2.87
N GLN A 698 21.55 38.56 -3.93
CA GLN A 698 20.60 39.68 -4.04
C GLN A 698 19.40 39.37 -4.95
N SER A 699 19.37 38.20 -5.59
CA SER A 699 18.36 37.86 -6.58
C SER A 699 17.86 36.42 -6.49
N SER A 700 16.77 36.17 -7.21
CA SER A 700 16.26 34.84 -7.49
C SER A 700 17.25 34.03 -8.31
N TRP A 701 17.32 32.71 -8.14
CA TRP A 701 17.97 31.84 -9.14
C TRP A 701 17.06 31.59 -10.36
N ASN A 702 15.73 31.56 -10.19
CA ASN A 702 14.78 31.30 -11.27
C ASN A 702 14.25 32.60 -11.91
N TYR A 703 14.49 32.77 -13.22
CA TYR A 703 14.04 33.91 -14.03
C TYR A 703 12.94 33.53 -15.03
N ASN A 704 12.33 32.34 -14.96
CA ASN A 704 11.28 31.94 -15.90
C ASN A 704 10.04 32.88 -15.91
N PHE A 705 9.72 33.52 -14.78
CA PHE A 705 8.65 34.54 -14.69
C PHE A 705 9.19 35.98 -14.77
N MET A 706 10.49 36.14 -14.94
CA MET A 706 11.20 37.42 -14.99
C MET A 706 12.20 37.44 -16.17
N GLY A 707 11.87 36.80 -17.28
CA GLY A 707 12.82 36.55 -18.38
C GLY A 707 13.46 37.82 -18.94
N VAL A 708 12.74 38.94 -18.95
CA VAL A 708 13.25 40.27 -19.38
C VAL A 708 14.39 40.79 -18.50
N ARG A 709 14.48 40.33 -17.24
CA ARG A 709 15.54 40.71 -16.29
C ARG A 709 16.78 39.82 -16.36
N HIS A 710 16.76 38.76 -17.15
CA HIS A 710 17.90 37.87 -17.32
C HIS A 710 18.72 38.30 -18.53
N ASP A 711 20.02 38.53 -18.32
CA ASP A 711 20.98 38.84 -19.38
C ASP A 711 22.13 37.82 -19.35
N PRO A 712 22.57 37.27 -20.50
CA PRO A 712 23.70 36.33 -20.54
C PRO A 712 24.99 36.86 -19.91
N ASN A 713 25.23 38.18 -19.93
CA ASN A 713 26.42 38.81 -19.38
C ASN A 713 26.18 39.41 -17.98
N MET A 714 25.06 39.06 -17.33
CA MET A 714 24.77 39.56 -16.00
C MET A 714 25.78 39.07 -14.96
N LYS A 715 26.12 39.94 -14.01
CA LYS A 715 26.95 39.58 -12.86
C LYS A 715 26.10 39.20 -11.66
N TYR A 716 26.60 38.27 -10.86
CA TYR A 716 25.92 37.83 -9.65
C TYR A 716 26.94 37.48 -8.56
N GLU A 717 26.51 37.65 -7.31
CA GLU A 717 27.21 37.21 -6.11
C GLU A 717 26.49 36.02 -5.49
N LEU A 718 27.21 35.19 -4.76
CA LEU A 718 26.69 33.97 -4.16
C LEU A 718 26.61 34.07 -2.64
N GLN A 719 25.66 33.34 -2.05
CA GLN A 719 25.53 33.15 -0.62
C GLN A 719 25.27 31.67 -0.30
N LEU A 720 25.64 31.26 0.91
CA LEU A 720 25.34 29.93 1.43
C LEU A 720 23.88 29.86 1.90
N ALA A 721 22.99 29.38 1.04
CA ALA A 721 21.59 29.17 1.41
C ALA A 721 20.96 28.07 0.56
N ASN A 722 19.85 27.51 1.05
CA ASN A 722 19.08 26.52 0.32
C ASN A 722 18.24 27.19 -0.79
N PRO A 723 18.19 26.61 -2.00
CA PRO A 723 17.36 27.13 -3.07
C PRO A 723 15.88 27.03 -2.72
N LYS A 724 15.17 28.09 -3.09
CA LYS A 724 13.71 28.16 -3.06
C LYS A 724 13.12 27.34 -4.21
N GLU A 725 11.88 26.88 -4.05
CA GLU A 725 11.17 26.07 -5.05
C GLU A 725 10.85 26.86 -6.31
N PHE A 726 10.75 26.20 -7.47
CA PHE A 726 10.52 26.85 -8.78
C PHE A 726 9.39 27.90 -8.77
N TYR A 727 8.29 27.64 -8.06
CA TYR A 727 7.11 28.51 -8.00
C TYR A 727 7.05 29.38 -6.73
N HIS A 728 8.16 29.52 -5.99
CA HIS A 728 8.22 30.37 -4.80
C HIS A 728 7.91 31.84 -5.13
N GLU A 729 7.38 32.58 -4.14
CA GLU A 729 6.88 33.94 -4.33
C GLU A 729 7.93 34.91 -4.91
N VAL A 730 9.16 34.82 -4.41
CA VAL A 730 10.32 35.60 -4.86
C VAL A 730 10.66 35.42 -6.35
N HIS A 731 10.28 34.30 -6.97
CA HIS A 731 10.52 34.04 -8.39
C HIS A 731 9.47 34.66 -9.30
N ARG A 732 8.34 35.12 -8.74
CA ARG A 732 7.16 35.54 -9.50
C ARG A 732 6.50 36.83 -8.98
N PRO A 733 7.27 37.91 -8.71
CA PRO A 733 6.77 39.11 -8.05
C PRO A 733 5.61 39.79 -8.81
N SER A 734 5.60 39.74 -10.14
CA SER A 734 4.55 40.31 -10.99
C SER A 734 3.16 39.75 -10.68
N HIS A 735 3.05 38.47 -10.31
CA HIS A 735 1.76 37.87 -9.95
C HIS A 735 1.16 38.46 -8.67
N PHE A 736 2.00 38.87 -7.72
CA PHE A 736 1.55 39.43 -6.44
C PHE A 736 1.34 40.94 -6.52
N LEU A 737 2.18 41.65 -7.28
CA LEU A 737 2.01 43.09 -7.53
C LEU A 737 0.71 43.39 -8.27
N ASN A 738 0.31 42.54 -9.23
CA ASN A 738 -1.00 42.66 -9.89
C ASN A 738 -2.17 42.49 -8.90
N PHE A 739 -1.98 41.74 -7.82
CA PHE A 739 -2.99 41.54 -6.78
C PHE A 739 -3.09 42.75 -5.84
N ALA A 740 -1.96 43.38 -5.51
CA ALA A 740 -1.93 44.61 -4.72
C ALA A 740 -2.61 45.79 -5.44
N LEU A 741 -2.45 45.90 -6.76
CA LEU A 741 -3.13 46.92 -7.58
C LEU A 741 -4.66 46.73 -7.63
N LEU A 742 -5.16 45.51 -7.39
CA LEU A 742 -6.60 45.24 -7.29
C LEU A 742 -7.19 45.68 -5.94
N GLN A 743 -6.39 45.67 -4.85
CA GLN A 743 -6.81 46.13 -3.53
C GLN A 743 -6.99 47.65 -3.43
N GLU A 744 -6.28 48.45 -4.25
CA GLU A 744 -6.51 49.91 -4.31
C GLU A 744 -7.91 50.28 -4.86
N GLY A 745 -8.65 49.33 -5.43
CA GLY A 745 -10.05 49.49 -5.83
C GLY A 745 -11.09 49.18 -4.74
N GLU A 746 -10.69 48.66 -3.58
CA GLU A 746 -11.60 48.31 -2.48
C GLU A 746 -11.90 49.54 -1.59
N VAL A 747 -12.58 50.55 -2.14
CA VAL A 747 -13.23 51.62 -1.35
C VAL A 747 -14.62 51.17 -0.86
N TYR A 748 -15.09 49.98 -1.21
CA TYR A 748 -16.40 49.47 -0.82
C TYR A 748 -16.30 48.30 0.15
N SER A 749 -16.04 48.59 1.43
CA SER A 749 -16.48 47.83 2.61
C SER A 749 -16.09 48.58 3.89
N ALA A 750 -16.61 49.79 4.08
CA ALA A 750 -16.63 50.43 5.39
C ALA A 750 -17.64 49.67 6.26
N ASP A 751 -17.13 48.63 6.94
CA ASP A 751 -17.60 48.05 8.21
C ASP A 751 -17.03 46.63 8.31
N ARG A 752 -15.78 46.53 8.78
CA ARG A 752 -15.29 45.29 9.39
C ARG A 752 -14.93 45.61 10.83
N GLU A 753 -15.91 45.46 11.71
CA GLU A 753 -15.62 45.24 13.13
C GLU A 753 -14.95 43.87 13.26
N ASP A 754 -13.63 43.89 13.49
CA ASP A 754 -12.89 42.71 13.91
C ASP A 754 -12.97 42.61 15.44
N LEU A 755 -13.89 41.77 15.93
CA LEU A 755 -14.16 41.57 17.36
C LEU A 755 -13.40 40.40 17.98
N TYR A 756 -12.38 39.85 17.31
CA TYR A 756 -11.54 38.78 17.88
C TYR A 756 -10.06 38.97 17.55
N ALA A 757 -9.36 39.70 18.42
CA ALA A 757 -7.91 39.65 18.57
C ALA A 757 -7.54 38.81 19.81
#